data_AF-A0A820A707-F1
#
_entry.id   AF-A0A820A707-F1
#
_cell.length_a   1.000
_cell.length_b   1.000
_cell.length_c   1.000
_cell.angle_alpha   90.00
_cell.angle_beta   90.00
_cell.angle_gamma   90.00
#
_symmetry.space_group_name_H-M   'P 1'
#
loop_
_entity.id
_entity.type
_entity.pdbx_description
1 polymer ?
#
loop_
_entity_poly.entity_id
_entity_poly.type
_entity_poly.pdbx_seq_one_letter_code
_entity_poly.pdbx_strand_id
1 'polypeptide(L)'
;EEIDQRESLLTQYTEFLTEMTRTQTNVISLAQKPDSSISDEDYMKIKHSSETIFRSFDTISAIGHRLLDNYSQYTQLCHSIKSALDLNEQNRQTFEFAMKNTETIYLTAVEIRQEQDEIIKNLQQQLIHLEQIINQTNELDDIQTFDQTYEEINTYIETIHIKLKSIMSNVDNQHLSILTNIQQRLQIISNRSQHRRDEIRPILVKKQAQNELIESSINWLQDTMKHLSVISIEPISIQYDQTLNRLNNLSNEIQLKLLQIQEINNNYSFEQNRLKLIKDLENTNETINKLINNREQIQLTVQKLDQTVLLINQNIKILRTNLEHYRLSNNNIEELQRFTNSINNEEIQLKTCYDTLNGLHTNLNEIDRNEYTNHIRSVENQIADIKQRLIHFEKLSIEHQTEYKNFEKNLQLFELNINTFKQTLEIRLMEITIDDMKIIDNINREIQSEETHLNALRGKYKTLAPDLNNEERQQAETMINKIQTELEQLQEQIEKRKEHLNTLIHQRQELDQASQRLIVWYEDKQRLISPDQMIPLKINEIERIQKKINDTLNELKFQRITLDNIVKLSEEVKQGYSREGQNDVNLHMDELLRKLNSLEESIHDRNRQLNGANEQRRELDRIMSKLSEWIKNTEQQIKDPLTNDLQQTANGLKEKYRSIQ
;
A
#
# COMPACT_ATOMS: atom_id res chain seq x y z
N GLU A 1 25.47 175.01 -8.88
CA GLU A 1 24.20 174.39 -8.42
C GLU A 1 23.62 173.40 -9.43
N GLU A 2 23.11 173.81 -10.62
CA GLU A 2 22.53 172.85 -11.58
C GLU A 2 23.55 171.83 -12.13
N ILE A 3 24.80 172.23 -12.35
CA ILE A 3 25.87 171.32 -12.81
C ILE A 3 26.30 170.38 -11.67
N ASP A 4 26.39 170.87 -10.42
CA ASP A 4 26.77 170.05 -9.27
C ASP A 4 25.69 168.99 -8.95
N GLN A 5 24.41 169.33 -9.10
CA GLN A 5 23.31 168.36 -8.99
C GLN A 5 23.37 167.30 -10.11
N ARG A 6 23.79 167.68 -11.33
CA ARG A 6 23.98 166.74 -12.43
C ARG A 6 25.11 165.76 -12.17
N GLU A 7 26.27 166.24 -11.71
CA GLU A 7 27.40 165.36 -11.38
C GLU A 7 27.09 164.42 -10.21
N SER A 8 26.35 164.89 -9.20
CA SER A 8 25.93 164.06 -8.07
C SER A 8 25.00 162.92 -8.50
N LEU A 9 24.00 163.21 -9.36
CA LEU A 9 23.07 162.19 -9.87
C LEU A 9 23.75 161.18 -10.80
N LEU A 10 24.66 161.63 -11.68
CA LEU A 10 25.44 160.74 -12.54
C LEU A 10 26.41 159.86 -11.74
N THR A 11 27.01 160.41 -10.68
CA THR A 11 27.90 159.64 -9.78
C THR A 11 27.11 158.58 -9.03
N GLN A 12 25.95 158.93 -8.46
CA GLN A 12 25.06 157.96 -7.79
C GLN A 12 24.58 156.87 -8.76
N TYR A 13 24.24 157.22 -10.01
CA TYR A 13 23.84 156.24 -11.01
C TYR A 13 25.00 155.30 -11.39
N THR A 14 26.22 155.83 -11.48
CA THR A 14 27.42 155.04 -11.82
C THR A 14 27.87 154.13 -10.68
N GLU A 15 27.87 154.63 -9.43
CA GLU A 15 28.12 153.82 -8.23
C GLU A 15 27.08 152.70 -8.09
N PHE A 16 25.80 153.02 -8.34
CA PHE A 16 24.73 152.02 -8.30
C PHE A 16 24.85 150.95 -9.39
N LEU A 17 25.18 151.33 -10.63
CA LEU A 17 25.48 150.36 -11.71
C LEU A 17 26.69 149.48 -11.39
N THR A 18 27.69 150.03 -10.70
CA THR A 18 28.88 149.28 -10.27
C THR A 18 28.53 148.24 -9.21
N GLU A 19 27.72 148.61 -8.21
CA GLU A 19 27.25 147.66 -7.18
C GLU A 19 26.31 146.60 -7.77
N MET A 20 25.50 146.96 -8.77
CA MET A 20 24.66 146.01 -9.50
C MET A 20 25.50 145.00 -10.28
N THR A 21 26.53 145.45 -11.00
CA THR A 21 27.44 144.58 -11.75
C THR A 21 28.18 143.63 -10.80
N ARG A 22 28.58 144.10 -9.62
CA ARG A 22 29.18 143.29 -8.54
C ARG A 22 28.20 142.25 -7.99
N THR A 23 26.94 142.62 -7.78
CA THR A 23 25.90 141.70 -7.31
C THR A 23 25.55 140.64 -8.37
N GLN A 24 25.49 141.04 -9.64
CA GLN A 24 25.28 140.13 -10.78
C GLN A 24 26.44 139.15 -10.94
N THR A 25 27.69 139.59 -10.73
CA THR A 25 28.88 138.73 -10.72
C THR A 25 28.82 137.69 -9.60
N ASN A 26 28.31 138.06 -8.42
CA ASN A 26 28.15 137.13 -7.28
C ASN A 26 27.07 136.06 -7.52
N VAL A 27 25.98 136.38 -8.24
CA VAL A 27 24.96 135.36 -8.53
C VAL A 27 25.36 134.48 -9.71
N ILE A 28 26.06 135.02 -10.72
CA ILE A 28 26.63 134.20 -11.80
C ILE A 28 27.67 133.21 -11.24
N SER A 29 28.49 133.60 -10.25
CA SER A 29 29.45 132.67 -9.63
C SER A 29 28.77 131.57 -8.80
N LEU A 30 27.58 131.82 -8.26
CA LEU A 30 26.77 130.81 -7.56
C LEU A 30 26.05 129.85 -8.52
N ALA A 31 25.61 130.35 -9.69
CA ALA A 31 24.95 129.55 -10.73
C ALA A 31 25.94 128.67 -11.55
N GLN A 32 27.26 128.89 -11.43
CA GLN A 32 28.30 128.10 -12.11
C GLN A 32 28.84 126.92 -11.29
N LYS A 33 28.25 126.60 -10.13
CA LYS A 33 28.62 125.38 -9.39
C LYS A 33 28.13 124.13 -10.15
N PRO A 34 28.95 123.09 -10.29
CA PRO A 34 28.61 121.88 -11.05
C PRO A 34 27.40 121.13 -10.46
N ASP A 35 26.68 120.47 -11.37
CA ASP A 35 25.31 119.89 -11.31
C ASP A 35 24.93 118.98 -10.11
N SER A 36 25.80 118.72 -9.15
CA SER A 36 25.57 117.68 -8.13
C SER A 36 25.67 118.15 -6.67
N SER A 37 25.65 119.45 -6.39
CA SER A 37 25.83 119.93 -5.00
C SER A 37 25.04 121.19 -4.63
N ILE A 38 23.91 121.46 -5.27
CA ILE A 38 22.99 122.50 -4.78
C ILE A 38 22.12 121.85 -3.69
N SER A 39 22.43 122.13 -2.43
CA SER A 39 21.56 121.75 -1.31
C SER A 39 20.25 122.54 -1.36
N ASP A 40 19.18 122.02 -0.74
CA ASP A 40 17.91 122.75 -0.60
C ASP A 40 18.14 124.15 0.02
N GLU A 41 19.11 124.26 0.93
CA GLU A 41 19.50 125.52 1.56
C GLU A 41 20.21 126.48 0.59
N ASP A 42 21.07 125.97 -0.30
CA ASP A 42 21.77 126.75 -1.32
C ASP A 42 20.80 127.25 -2.41
N TYR A 43 19.86 126.41 -2.84
CA TYR A 43 18.82 126.80 -3.81
C TYR A 43 17.94 127.93 -3.27
N MET A 44 17.51 127.83 -2.00
CA MET A 44 16.69 128.88 -1.37
C MET A 44 17.44 130.21 -1.22
N LYS A 45 18.76 130.17 -0.93
CA LYS A 45 19.61 131.38 -0.91
C LYS A 45 19.75 132.01 -2.30
N ILE A 46 19.95 131.20 -3.34
CA ILE A 46 20.03 131.67 -4.73
C ILE A 46 18.70 132.29 -5.17
N LYS A 47 17.57 131.62 -4.92
CA LYS A 47 16.23 132.11 -5.24
C LYS A 47 15.93 133.46 -4.59
N HIS A 48 16.20 133.59 -3.29
CA HIS A 48 15.95 134.83 -2.56
C HIS A 48 16.83 136.01 -3.03
N SER A 49 18.10 135.74 -3.29
CA SER A 49 19.04 136.75 -3.82
C SER A 49 18.62 137.22 -5.22
N SER A 50 18.08 136.31 -6.02
CA SER A 50 17.65 136.57 -7.40
C SER A 50 16.40 137.45 -7.47
N GLU A 51 15.41 137.22 -6.60
CA GLU A 51 14.24 138.08 -6.47
C GLU A 51 14.61 139.53 -6.11
N THR A 52 15.66 139.70 -5.30
CA THR A 52 16.15 141.02 -4.89
C THR A 52 16.81 141.76 -6.06
N ILE A 53 17.60 141.07 -6.89
CA ILE A 53 18.25 141.65 -8.08
C ILE A 53 17.20 142.06 -9.13
N PHE A 54 16.17 141.25 -9.35
CA PHE A 54 15.09 141.58 -10.29
C PHE A 54 14.39 142.91 -9.95
N ARG A 55 14.14 143.17 -8.66
CA ARG A 55 13.56 144.46 -8.21
C ARG A 55 14.49 145.65 -8.47
N SER A 56 15.80 145.43 -8.38
CA SER A 56 16.80 146.46 -8.69
C SER A 56 16.79 146.83 -10.18
N PHE A 57 16.66 145.84 -11.08
CA PHE A 57 16.53 146.10 -12.52
C PHE A 57 15.34 147.02 -12.84
N ASP A 58 14.17 146.74 -12.26
CA ASP A 58 12.96 147.56 -12.48
C ASP A 58 13.13 149.00 -11.97
N THR A 59 13.77 149.16 -10.81
CA THR A 59 14.02 150.48 -10.21
C THR A 59 14.95 151.34 -11.07
N ILE A 60 15.99 150.72 -11.64
CA ILE A 60 16.95 151.39 -12.53
C ILE A 60 16.28 151.85 -13.82
N SER A 61 15.45 150.98 -14.42
CA SER A 61 14.71 151.34 -15.62
C SER A 61 13.81 152.56 -15.36
N ALA A 62 13.12 152.60 -14.21
CA ALA A 62 12.29 153.74 -13.84
C ALA A 62 13.09 155.05 -13.65
N ILE A 63 14.28 154.99 -13.04
CA ILE A 63 15.16 156.16 -12.86
C ILE A 63 15.71 156.64 -14.21
N GLY A 64 16.21 155.71 -15.04
CA GLY A 64 16.77 156.04 -16.35
C GLY A 64 15.73 156.68 -17.28
N HIS A 65 14.49 156.17 -17.29
CA HIS A 65 13.41 156.79 -18.07
C HIS A 65 13.07 158.20 -17.60
N ARG A 66 13.01 158.46 -16.27
CA ARG A 66 12.80 159.83 -15.74
C ARG A 66 13.92 160.79 -16.15
N LEU A 67 15.17 160.32 -16.18
CA LEU A 67 16.30 161.14 -16.62
C LEU A 67 16.21 161.47 -18.12
N LEU A 68 15.76 160.53 -18.95
CA LEU A 68 15.49 160.77 -20.37
C LEU A 68 14.42 161.85 -20.60
N ASP A 69 13.34 161.82 -19.83
CA ASP A 69 12.24 162.79 -19.95
C ASP A 69 12.67 164.21 -19.56
N ASN A 70 13.44 164.34 -18.47
CA ASN A 70 13.86 165.64 -17.94
C ASN A 70 14.95 166.34 -18.78
N TYR A 71 15.73 165.59 -19.57
CA TYR A 71 16.91 166.11 -20.27
C TYR A 71 16.88 165.93 -21.79
N SER A 72 15.69 165.82 -22.37
CA SER A 72 15.43 165.62 -23.81
C SER A 72 16.14 166.60 -24.76
N GLN A 73 16.61 167.74 -24.25
CA GLN A 73 17.33 168.77 -25.01
C GLN A 73 18.84 168.47 -25.21
N TYR A 74 19.39 167.45 -24.52
CA TYR A 74 20.82 167.10 -24.55
C TYR A 74 21.04 165.74 -25.24
N THR A 75 21.20 165.77 -26.57
CA THR A 75 21.20 164.57 -27.43
C THR A 75 22.23 163.51 -27.05
N GLN A 76 23.45 163.90 -26.65
CA GLN A 76 24.50 162.95 -26.25
C GLN A 76 24.16 162.24 -24.93
N LEU A 77 23.57 162.93 -23.96
CA LEU A 77 23.21 162.35 -22.66
C LEU A 77 22.07 161.36 -22.80
N CYS A 78 21.05 161.69 -23.61
CA CYS A 78 19.94 160.77 -23.89
C CYS A 78 20.42 159.47 -24.57
N HIS A 79 21.44 159.54 -25.44
CA HIS A 79 22.02 158.35 -26.05
C HIS A 79 22.70 157.45 -25.02
N SER A 80 23.51 158.01 -24.12
CA SER A 80 24.17 157.25 -23.05
C SER A 80 23.18 156.60 -22.08
N ILE A 81 22.13 157.34 -21.68
CA ILE A 81 21.08 156.79 -20.80
C ILE A 81 20.33 155.66 -21.50
N LYS A 82 20.01 155.82 -22.80
CA LYS A 82 19.30 154.80 -23.56
C LYS A 82 20.14 153.53 -23.75
N SER A 83 21.43 153.65 -24.07
CA SER A 83 22.34 152.49 -24.09
C SER A 83 22.46 151.81 -22.73
N ALA A 84 22.45 152.56 -21.62
CA ALA A 84 22.48 151.97 -20.28
C ALA A 84 21.18 151.20 -19.96
N LEU A 85 20.02 151.71 -20.38
CA LEU A 85 18.73 151.02 -20.25
C LEU A 85 18.66 149.75 -21.12
N ASP A 86 19.14 149.81 -22.36
CA ASP A 86 19.18 148.64 -23.24
C ASP A 86 20.12 147.56 -22.66
N LEU A 87 21.27 147.96 -22.09
CA LEU A 87 22.17 147.05 -21.38
C LEU A 87 21.53 146.45 -20.12
N ASN A 88 20.76 147.24 -19.37
CA ASN A 88 20.01 146.80 -18.19
C ASN A 88 19.00 145.70 -18.54
N GLU A 89 18.27 145.88 -19.64
CA GLU A 89 17.30 144.89 -20.13
C GLU A 89 17.99 143.61 -20.64
N GLN A 90 19.12 143.74 -21.34
CA GLN A 90 19.89 142.57 -21.78
C GLN A 90 20.45 141.76 -20.59
N ASN A 91 20.88 142.45 -19.53
CA ASN A 91 21.31 141.84 -18.28
C ASN A 91 20.17 141.09 -17.56
N ARG A 92 18.97 141.68 -17.53
CA ARG A 92 17.76 141.05 -16.98
C ARG A 92 17.44 139.73 -17.69
N GLN A 93 17.41 139.73 -19.02
CA GLN A 93 17.09 138.52 -19.81
C GLN A 93 18.13 137.39 -19.60
N THR A 94 19.41 137.75 -19.54
CA THR A 94 20.50 136.78 -19.28
C THR A 94 20.35 136.13 -17.91
N PHE A 95 19.97 136.92 -16.91
CA PHE A 95 19.75 136.45 -15.54
C PHE A 95 18.53 135.52 -15.42
N GLU A 96 17.43 135.84 -16.11
CA GLU A 96 16.23 135.01 -16.14
C GLU A 96 16.50 133.61 -16.70
N PHE A 97 17.32 133.52 -17.76
CA PHE A 97 17.73 132.25 -18.35
C PHE A 97 18.57 131.39 -17.39
N ALA A 98 19.53 131.99 -16.67
CA ALA A 98 20.37 131.28 -15.72
C ALA A 98 19.55 130.67 -14.56
N MET A 99 18.53 131.38 -14.08
CA MET A 99 17.65 130.90 -13.01
C MET A 99 16.83 129.69 -13.44
N LYS A 100 16.28 129.70 -14.66
CA LYS A 100 15.46 128.60 -15.18
C LYS A 100 16.27 127.30 -15.35
N ASN A 101 17.53 127.41 -15.75
CA ASN A 101 18.44 126.26 -15.81
C ASN A 101 18.73 125.68 -14.41
N THR A 102 18.98 126.54 -13.41
CA THR A 102 19.29 126.12 -12.04
C THR A 102 18.12 125.34 -11.42
N GLU A 103 16.87 125.78 -11.66
CA GLU A 103 15.68 125.07 -11.19
C GLU A 103 15.51 123.69 -11.84
N THR A 104 15.83 123.57 -13.13
CA THR A 104 15.74 122.29 -13.86
C THR A 104 16.77 121.28 -13.32
N ILE A 105 18.01 121.70 -13.09
CA ILE A 105 19.08 120.87 -12.52
C ILE A 105 18.71 120.35 -11.13
N TYR A 106 18.13 121.21 -10.28
CA TYR A 106 17.71 120.84 -8.93
C TYR A 106 16.60 119.78 -8.94
N LEU A 107 15.60 119.91 -9.81
CA LEU A 107 14.49 118.93 -9.91
C LEU A 107 15.01 117.54 -10.34
N THR A 108 15.90 117.47 -11.33
CA THR A 108 16.51 116.20 -11.75
C THR A 108 17.33 115.54 -10.63
N ALA A 109 18.06 116.32 -9.83
CA ALA A 109 18.81 115.79 -8.69
C ALA A 109 17.90 115.23 -7.57
N VAL A 110 16.69 115.78 -7.38
CA VAL A 110 15.71 115.27 -6.41
C VAL A 110 15.10 113.95 -6.87
N GLU A 111 14.76 113.81 -8.16
CA GLU A 111 14.21 112.56 -8.72
C GLU A 111 15.21 111.40 -8.58
N ILE A 112 16.49 111.62 -8.90
CA ILE A 112 17.54 110.60 -8.77
C ILE A 112 17.70 110.14 -7.31
N ARG A 113 17.61 111.06 -6.33
CA ARG A 113 17.67 110.70 -4.90
C ARG A 113 16.48 109.83 -4.46
N GLN A 114 15.27 110.14 -4.93
CA GLN A 114 14.08 109.33 -4.60
C GLN A 114 14.16 107.92 -5.19
N GLU A 115 14.65 107.76 -6.41
CA GLU A 115 14.87 106.43 -7.01
C GLU A 115 15.92 105.61 -6.23
N GLN A 116 17.01 106.25 -5.79
CA GLN A 116 18.05 105.59 -4.99
C GLN A 116 17.51 105.11 -3.62
N ASP A 117 16.70 105.93 -2.94
CA ASP A 117 16.07 105.56 -1.67
C ASP A 117 15.12 104.36 -1.80
N GLU A 118 14.34 104.29 -2.88
CA GLU A 118 13.41 103.19 -3.13
C GLU A 118 14.14 101.86 -3.40
N ILE A 119 15.24 101.92 -4.15
CA ILE A 119 16.11 100.77 -4.42
C ILE A 119 16.74 100.23 -3.12
N ILE A 120 17.25 101.13 -2.26
CA ILE A 120 17.86 100.75 -0.97
C ILE A 120 16.83 100.09 -0.05
N LYS A 121 15.60 100.63 0.01
CA LYS A 121 14.50 100.03 0.77
C LYS A 121 14.16 98.62 0.28
N ASN A 122 14.15 98.39 -1.04
CA ASN A 122 13.89 97.07 -1.62
C ASN A 122 14.98 96.05 -1.26
N LEU A 123 16.26 96.44 -1.34
CA LEU A 123 17.38 95.59 -0.93
C LEU A 123 17.32 95.19 0.55
N GLN A 124 16.92 96.12 1.43
CA GLN A 124 16.73 95.83 2.85
C GLN A 124 15.60 94.82 3.10
N GLN A 125 14.50 94.91 2.36
CA GLN A 125 13.40 93.93 2.46
C GLN A 125 13.82 92.54 1.97
N GLN A 126 14.56 92.47 0.86
CA GLN A 126 15.09 91.20 0.34
C GLN A 126 16.05 90.52 1.33
N LEU A 127 16.87 91.28 2.05
CA LEU A 127 17.73 90.75 3.12
C LEU A 127 16.93 90.15 4.28
N ILE A 128 15.87 90.82 4.74
CA ILE A 128 15.01 90.32 5.83
C ILE A 128 14.34 89.01 5.42
N HIS A 129 13.84 88.94 4.18
CA HIS A 129 13.23 87.71 3.67
C HIS A 129 14.22 86.55 3.62
N LEU A 130 15.45 86.81 3.17
CA LEU A 130 16.52 85.81 3.15
C LEU A 130 16.88 85.28 4.55
N GLU A 131 16.93 86.16 5.56
CA GLU A 131 17.14 85.77 6.97
C GLU A 131 16.03 84.85 7.49
N GLN A 132 14.78 85.05 7.05
CA GLN A 132 13.64 84.18 7.42
C GLN A 132 13.77 82.80 6.79
N ILE A 133 14.07 82.72 5.48
CA ILE A 133 14.24 81.45 4.77
C ILE A 133 15.37 80.63 5.41
N ILE A 134 16.50 81.27 5.72
CA ILE A 134 17.62 80.58 6.39
C ILE A 134 17.21 80.05 7.76
N ASN A 135 16.38 80.75 8.52
CA ASN A 135 15.93 80.24 9.82
C ASN A 135 15.00 79.01 9.69
N GLN A 136 14.18 78.94 8.64
CA GLN A 136 13.28 77.81 8.36
C GLN A 136 14.04 76.51 8.04
N THR A 137 15.30 76.57 7.58
CA THR A 137 16.08 75.35 7.31
C THR A 137 16.37 74.50 8.56
N ASN A 138 16.14 75.05 9.77
CA ASN A 138 16.28 74.29 11.03
C ASN A 138 15.17 73.26 11.25
N GLU A 139 14.03 73.41 10.58
CA GLU A 139 12.85 72.57 10.75
C GLU A 139 12.73 71.51 9.64
N LEU A 140 13.70 71.48 8.70
CA LEU A 140 13.70 70.54 7.60
C LEU A 140 14.28 69.18 8.04
N ASP A 141 13.43 68.16 8.01
CA ASP A 141 13.76 66.77 8.37
C ASP A 141 14.16 65.90 7.16
N ASP A 142 14.07 66.45 5.95
CA ASP A 142 14.30 65.78 4.68
C ASP A 142 15.47 66.42 3.92
N ILE A 143 16.41 65.58 3.48
CA ILE A 143 17.64 66.01 2.82
C ILE A 143 17.41 66.58 1.41
N GLN A 144 16.42 66.08 0.68
CA GLN A 144 16.11 66.56 -0.66
C GLN A 144 15.52 67.98 -0.60
N THR A 145 14.58 68.18 0.33
CA THR A 145 13.99 69.48 0.63
C THR A 145 15.05 70.45 1.17
N PHE A 146 15.94 69.98 2.05
CA PHE A 146 17.05 70.78 2.58
C PHE A 146 18.02 71.24 1.48
N ASP A 147 18.48 70.34 0.61
CA ASP A 147 19.40 70.67 -0.49
C ASP A 147 18.73 71.65 -1.49
N GLN A 148 17.43 71.47 -1.78
CA GLN A 148 16.68 72.39 -2.66
C GLN A 148 16.52 73.79 -2.04
N THR A 149 16.10 73.89 -0.77
CA THR A 149 15.99 75.18 -0.07
C THR A 149 17.36 75.87 0.04
N TYR A 150 18.44 75.11 0.20
CA TYR A 150 19.80 75.66 0.20
C TYR A 150 20.22 76.26 -1.15
N GLU A 151 19.91 75.60 -2.27
CA GLU A 151 20.16 76.15 -3.61
C GLU A 151 19.34 77.42 -3.86
N GLU A 152 18.09 77.47 -3.41
CA GLU A 152 17.25 78.67 -3.50
C GLU A 152 17.85 79.84 -2.71
N ILE A 153 18.33 79.58 -1.47
CA ILE A 153 19.03 80.59 -0.64
C ILE A 153 20.28 81.13 -1.37
N ASN A 154 21.11 80.26 -1.94
CA ASN A 154 22.32 80.69 -2.66
C ASN A 154 22.01 81.52 -3.89
N THR A 155 21.02 81.10 -4.68
CA THR A 155 20.54 81.84 -5.86
C THR A 155 20.04 83.24 -5.46
N TYR A 156 19.34 83.33 -4.32
CA TYR A 156 18.84 84.58 -3.78
C TYR A 156 19.99 85.49 -3.30
N ILE A 157 20.99 84.94 -2.61
CA ILE A 157 22.21 85.66 -2.20
C ILE A 157 22.93 86.25 -3.42
N GLU A 158 23.16 85.44 -4.45
CA GLU A 158 23.83 85.88 -5.68
C GLU A 158 23.06 87.00 -6.37
N THR A 159 21.73 86.89 -6.44
CA THR A 159 20.87 87.91 -7.04
C THR A 159 20.97 89.25 -6.30
N ILE A 160 20.95 89.24 -4.97
CA ILE A 160 21.14 90.46 -4.17
C ILE A 160 22.56 91.01 -4.39
N HIS A 161 23.58 90.15 -4.45
CA HIS A 161 24.97 90.56 -4.64
C HIS A 161 25.18 91.27 -5.98
N ILE A 162 24.63 90.74 -7.08
CA ILE A 162 24.69 91.34 -8.42
C ILE A 162 24.01 92.72 -8.42
N LYS A 163 22.80 92.82 -7.87
CA LYS A 163 22.06 94.09 -7.77
C LYS A 163 22.86 95.13 -6.97
N LEU A 164 23.37 94.72 -5.80
CA LEU A 164 24.14 95.60 -4.92
C LEU A 164 25.39 96.15 -5.61
N LYS A 165 26.12 95.30 -6.34
CA LYS A 165 27.31 95.69 -7.11
C LYS A 165 26.99 96.70 -8.22
N SER A 166 25.86 96.53 -8.90
CA SER A 166 25.40 97.47 -9.95
C SER A 166 24.99 98.83 -9.40
N ILE A 167 24.51 98.89 -8.16
CA ILE A 167 24.05 100.13 -7.52
C ILE A 167 25.24 100.88 -6.91
N MET A 168 26.17 100.17 -6.27
CA MET A 168 27.35 100.79 -5.65
C MET A 168 28.25 101.56 -6.64
N SER A 169 28.19 101.28 -7.94
CA SER A 169 28.98 102.01 -8.95
C SER A 169 28.43 103.40 -9.30
N ASN A 170 27.18 103.73 -8.96
CA ASN A 170 26.45 104.89 -9.50
C ASN A 170 25.86 105.82 -8.43
N VAL A 171 26.25 105.66 -7.16
CA VAL A 171 25.58 106.29 -6.02
C VAL A 171 26.47 107.33 -5.35
N ASP A 172 25.85 108.39 -4.83
CA ASP A 172 26.54 109.47 -4.12
C ASP A 172 27.12 109.04 -2.76
N ASN A 173 28.00 109.87 -2.20
CA ASN A 173 28.69 109.55 -0.95
C ASN A 173 27.74 109.37 0.25
N GLN A 174 26.50 109.89 0.21
CA GLN A 174 25.55 109.77 1.32
C GLN A 174 25.03 108.34 1.48
N HIS A 175 24.71 107.67 0.37
CA HIS A 175 24.14 106.32 0.39
C HIS A 175 25.18 105.19 0.39
N LEU A 176 26.45 105.50 0.11
CA LEU A 176 27.55 104.52 0.09
C LEU A 176 27.74 103.81 1.44
N SER A 177 27.52 104.51 2.56
CA SER A 177 27.61 103.93 3.91
C SER A 177 26.52 102.87 4.17
N ILE A 178 25.30 103.11 3.69
CA ILE A 178 24.16 102.19 3.83
C ILE A 178 24.36 100.96 2.95
N LEU A 179 24.78 101.14 1.70
CA LEU A 179 25.05 100.03 0.78
C LEU A 179 26.19 99.12 1.27
N THR A 180 27.22 99.71 1.89
CA THR A 180 28.31 98.95 2.52
C THR A 180 27.82 98.11 3.70
N ASN A 181 26.89 98.63 4.51
CA ASN A 181 26.27 97.86 5.60
C ASN A 181 25.43 96.68 5.04
N ILE A 182 24.64 96.93 3.99
CA ILE A 182 23.86 95.88 3.30
C ILE A 182 24.81 94.80 2.75
N GLN A 183 25.96 95.16 2.18
CA GLN A 183 26.97 94.21 1.72
C GLN A 183 27.54 93.34 2.87
N GLN A 184 27.88 93.96 4.00
CA GLN A 184 28.39 93.25 5.17
C GLN A 184 27.35 92.28 5.74
N ARG A 185 26.09 92.69 5.81
CA ARG A 185 24.99 91.82 6.25
C ARG A 185 24.81 90.63 5.32
N LEU A 186 24.83 90.85 4.00
CA LEU A 186 24.74 89.77 3.01
C LEU A 186 25.89 88.76 3.17
N GLN A 187 27.11 89.22 3.47
CA GLN A 187 28.26 88.35 3.73
C GLN A 187 28.09 87.51 4.99
N ILE A 188 27.57 88.10 6.08
CA ILE A 188 27.28 87.37 7.33
C ILE A 188 26.23 86.29 7.07
N ILE A 189 25.18 86.63 6.31
CA ILE A 189 24.10 85.69 5.95
C ILE A 189 24.64 84.53 5.10
N SER A 190 25.49 84.82 4.11
CA SER A 190 26.14 83.80 3.28
C SER A 190 26.99 82.82 4.10
N ASN A 191 27.83 83.34 5.01
CA ASN A 191 28.63 82.50 5.90
C ASN A 191 27.76 81.64 6.83
N ARG A 192 26.66 82.20 7.36
CA ARG A 192 25.72 81.48 8.23
C ARG A 192 24.99 80.37 7.47
N SER A 193 24.60 80.61 6.22
CA SER A 193 24.01 79.60 5.34
C SER A 193 24.97 78.42 5.13
N GLN A 194 26.22 78.72 4.75
CA GLN A 194 27.23 77.68 4.50
C GLN A 194 27.54 76.85 5.75
N HIS A 195 27.71 77.50 6.91
CA HIS A 195 27.94 76.78 8.17
C HIS A 195 26.78 75.82 8.52
N ARG A 196 25.53 76.25 8.29
CA ARG A 196 24.35 75.40 8.51
C ARG A 196 24.32 74.18 7.61
N ARG A 197 24.71 74.34 6.34
CA ARG A 197 24.84 73.20 5.42
C ARG A 197 25.83 72.18 5.95
N ASP A 198 26.99 72.63 6.40
CA ASP A 198 28.06 71.73 6.84
C ASP A 198 27.71 70.97 8.13
N GLU A 199 26.86 71.53 9.01
CA GLU A 199 26.37 70.85 10.21
C GLU A 199 25.18 69.91 9.97
N ILE A 200 24.16 70.37 9.24
CA ILE A 200 22.87 69.67 9.14
C ILE A 200 22.90 68.59 8.05
N ARG A 201 23.55 68.87 6.91
CA ARG A 201 23.54 67.97 5.74
C ARG A 201 24.12 66.57 6.04
N PRO A 202 25.25 66.39 6.75
CA PRO A 202 25.78 65.06 7.07
C PRO A 202 24.84 64.23 7.96
N ILE A 203 24.10 64.88 8.86
CA ILE A 203 23.14 64.23 9.77
C ILE A 203 21.95 63.71 8.95
N LEU A 204 21.40 64.55 8.07
CA LEU A 204 20.26 64.19 7.21
C LEU A 204 20.64 63.09 6.19
N VAL A 205 21.84 63.13 5.60
CA VAL A 205 22.34 62.05 4.71
C VAL A 205 22.45 60.72 5.45
N LYS A 206 22.96 60.72 6.69
CA LYS A 206 23.06 59.51 7.51
C LYS A 206 21.67 58.95 7.88
N LYS A 207 20.72 59.85 8.19
CA LYS A 207 19.32 59.50 8.48
C LYS A 207 18.63 58.88 7.24
N GLN A 208 18.84 59.41 6.04
CA GLN A 208 18.30 58.84 4.80
C GLN A 208 18.87 57.45 4.51
N ALA A 209 20.19 57.28 4.53
CA ALA A 209 20.83 55.98 4.26
C ALA A 209 20.37 54.88 5.24
N GLN A 210 20.09 55.26 6.49
CA GLN A 210 19.57 54.32 7.49
C GLN A 210 18.08 54.01 7.31
N ASN A 211 17.27 55.00 6.90
CA ASN A 211 15.87 54.75 6.54
C ASN A 211 15.74 53.85 5.31
N GLU A 212 16.59 54.02 4.29
CA GLU A 212 16.65 53.13 3.12
C GLU A 212 17.04 51.70 3.52
N LEU A 213 17.96 51.53 4.48
CA LEU A 213 18.31 50.22 5.03
C LEU A 213 17.11 49.57 5.75
N ILE A 214 16.37 50.34 6.55
CA ILE A 214 15.17 49.85 7.26
C ILE A 214 14.09 49.46 6.26
N GLU A 215 13.85 50.28 5.23
CA GLU A 215 12.85 49.99 4.20
C GLU A 215 13.23 48.76 3.36
N SER A 216 14.52 48.60 3.03
CA SER A 216 15.05 47.38 2.41
C SER A 216 14.85 46.15 3.29
N SER A 217 15.12 46.24 4.59
CA SER A 217 14.90 45.14 5.54
C SER A 217 13.42 44.79 5.72
N ILE A 218 12.53 45.79 5.70
CA ILE A 218 11.07 45.58 5.74
C ILE A 218 10.60 44.88 4.46
N ASN A 219 11.07 45.31 3.29
CA ASN A 219 10.72 44.68 2.01
C ASN A 219 11.22 43.23 1.93
N TRP A 220 12.46 42.97 2.38
CA TRP A 220 12.99 41.61 2.50
C TRP A 220 12.16 40.73 3.45
N LEU A 221 11.72 41.28 4.59
CA LEU A 221 10.83 40.59 5.52
C LEU A 221 9.47 40.28 4.88
N GLN A 222 8.88 41.23 4.15
CA GLN A 222 7.60 41.03 3.46
C GLN A 222 7.69 39.95 2.37
N ASP A 223 8.75 39.96 1.56
CA ASP A 223 8.98 38.93 0.53
C ASP A 223 9.23 37.56 1.16
N THR A 224 10.03 37.48 2.23
CA THR A 224 10.26 36.24 2.97
C THR A 224 8.96 35.69 3.57
N MET A 225 8.11 36.57 4.14
CA MET A 225 6.79 36.18 4.64
C MET A 225 5.85 35.70 3.53
N LYS A 226 5.93 36.28 2.33
CA LYS A 226 5.15 35.87 1.15
C LYS A 226 5.60 34.50 0.62
N HIS A 227 6.90 34.20 0.69
CA HIS A 227 7.41 32.87 0.34
C HIS A 227 7.02 31.80 1.38
N LEU A 228 7.03 32.16 2.67
CA LEU A 228 6.65 31.25 3.75
C LEU A 228 5.13 30.99 3.80
N SER A 229 4.29 31.95 3.41
CA SER A 229 2.83 31.77 3.37
C SER A 229 2.33 30.80 2.28
N VAL A 230 3.16 30.49 1.28
CA VAL A 230 2.90 29.45 0.27
C VAL A 230 3.09 28.04 0.84
N ILE A 231 3.84 27.89 1.94
CA ILE A 231 4.00 26.62 2.66
C ILE A 231 2.74 26.41 3.52
N SER A 232 1.63 26.06 2.88
CA SER A 232 0.38 25.67 3.55
C SER A 232 0.55 24.31 4.23
N ILE A 233 0.26 24.25 5.53
CA ILE A 233 0.41 23.08 6.41
C ILE A 233 -0.95 22.58 6.92
N GLU A 234 -2.01 22.71 6.12
CA GLU A 234 -3.30 22.06 6.42
C GLU A 234 -3.33 20.61 5.89
N PRO A 235 -4.09 19.71 6.53
CA PRO A 235 -3.65 18.87 7.64
C PRO A 235 -3.03 17.56 7.11
N ILE A 236 -1.71 17.57 6.92
CA ILE A 236 -0.90 16.37 6.66
C ILE A 236 -0.95 15.41 7.87
N SER A 237 -1.40 15.82 9.05
CA SER A 237 -1.56 14.92 10.20
C SER A 237 -2.79 13.99 10.08
N ILE A 238 -3.96 14.49 9.66
CA ILE A 238 -5.24 13.76 9.83
C ILE A 238 -5.45 12.65 8.78
N GLN A 239 -5.16 12.89 7.50
CA GLN A 239 -5.27 11.85 6.46
C GLN A 239 -4.23 10.72 6.64
N TYR A 240 -3.15 11.03 7.34
CA TYR A 240 -2.04 10.11 7.49
C TYR A 240 -2.18 9.18 8.70
N ASP A 241 -2.88 9.58 9.75
CA ASP A 241 -3.27 8.68 10.86
C ASP A 241 -4.27 7.62 10.40
N GLN A 242 -5.18 7.97 9.48
CA GLN A 242 -6.09 7.00 8.85
C GLN A 242 -5.36 5.93 8.03
N THR A 243 -4.27 6.32 7.36
CA THR A 243 -3.45 5.40 6.56
C THR A 243 -2.60 4.48 7.43
N LEU A 244 -2.02 4.99 8.52
CA LEU A 244 -1.30 4.17 9.50
C LEU A 244 -2.23 3.18 10.19
N ASN A 245 -3.43 3.62 10.61
CA ASN A 245 -4.45 2.73 11.17
C ASN A 245 -4.90 1.66 10.17
N ARG A 246 -5.04 2.01 8.87
CA ARG A 246 -5.32 1.04 7.80
C ARG A 246 -4.20 0.01 7.65
N LEU A 247 -2.93 0.43 7.64
CA LEU A 247 -1.79 -0.50 7.55
C LEU A 247 -1.68 -1.41 8.77
N ASN A 248 -1.88 -0.86 9.98
CA ASN A 248 -1.93 -1.65 11.21
C ASN A 248 -3.10 -2.65 11.20
N ASN A 249 -4.27 -2.26 10.72
CA ASN A 249 -5.41 -3.17 10.57
C ASN A 249 -5.13 -4.28 9.56
N LEU A 250 -4.48 -3.97 8.42
CA LEU A 250 -4.09 -4.98 7.43
C LEU A 250 -3.02 -5.93 7.98
N SER A 251 -2.04 -5.43 8.72
CA SER A 251 -1.03 -6.24 9.43
C SER A 251 -1.70 -7.20 10.43
N ASN A 252 -2.60 -6.69 11.26
CA ASN A 252 -3.36 -7.50 12.23
C ASN A 252 -4.24 -8.56 11.54
N GLU A 253 -4.88 -8.19 10.42
CA GLU A 253 -5.69 -9.13 9.64
C GLU A 253 -4.83 -10.26 9.04
N ILE A 254 -3.63 -9.94 8.53
CA ILE A 254 -2.67 -10.95 8.05
C ILE A 254 -2.21 -11.85 9.19
N GLN A 255 -1.91 -11.31 10.37
CA GLN A 255 -1.52 -12.13 11.54
C GLN A 255 -2.63 -13.09 11.97
N LEU A 256 -3.88 -12.61 12.02
CA LEU A 256 -5.04 -13.47 12.30
C LEU A 256 -5.20 -14.57 11.25
N LYS A 257 -4.98 -14.26 9.97
CA LYS A 257 -5.04 -15.25 8.89
C LYS A 257 -3.89 -16.25 8.94
N LEU A 258 -2.69 -15.82 9.28
CA LEU A 258 -1.54 -16.72 9.53
C LEU A 258 -1.85 -17.71 10.66
N LEU A 259 -2.42 -17.24 11.78
CA LEU A 259 -2.86 -18.11 12.88
C LEU A 259 -3.93 -19.11 12.41
N GLN A 260 -4.95 -18.66 11.69
CA GLN A 260 -5.99 -19.54 11.16
C GLN A 260 -5.41 -20.62 10.24
N ILE A 261 -4.49 -20.26 9.34
CA ILE A 261 -3.83 -21.23 8.44
C ILE A 261 -2.94 -22.21 9.22
N GLN A 262 -2.27 -21.75 10.27
CA GLN A 262 -1.46 -22.61 11.14
C GLN A 262 -2.32 -23.58 11.96
N GLU A 263 -3.56 -23.22 12.29
CA GLU A 263 -4.53 -24.07 12.98
C GLU A 263 -5.21 -25.10 12.05
N ILE A 264 -5.19 -24.90 10.73
CA ILE A 264 -5.73 -25.90 9.79
C ILE A 264 -4.85 -27.14 9.79
N ASN A 265 -5.42 -28.25 10.26
CA ASN A 265 -4.72 -29.48 10.58
C ASN A 265 -4.12 -30.19 9.34
N ASN A 266 -2.98 -30.84 9.55
CA ASN A 266 -2.08 -31.39 8.52
C ASN A 266 -2.71 -32.54 7.68
N ASN A 267 -3.25 -32.23 6.50
CA ASN A 267 -3.37 -33.21 5.41
C ASN A 267 -2.26 -32.97 4.38
N TYR A 268 -1.40 -33.98 4.16
CA TYR A 268 -0.17 -33.90 3.36
C TYR A 268 -0.36 -33.35 1.93
N SER A 269 -1.52 -33.56 1.29
CA SER A 269 -1.74 -33.07 -0.09
C SER A 269 -1.90 -31.55 -0.18
N PHE A 270 -2.26 -30.90 0.92
CA PHE A 270 -2.47 -29.47 0.99
C PHE A 270 -1.30 -28.72 1.62
N GLU A 271 -0.31 -29.43 2.16
CA GLU A 271 0.82 -28.85 2.89
C GLU A 271 1.66 -27.91 2.02
N GLN A 272 1.89 -28.26 0.75
CA GLN A 272 2.61 -27.39 -0.17
C GLN A 272 1.85 -26.10 -0.47
N ASN A 273 0.52 -26.18 -0.62
CA ASN A 273 -0.33 -25.01 -0.83
C ASN A 273 -0.40 -24.15 0.43
N ARG A 274 -0.48 -24.78 1.61
CA ARG A 274 -0.45 -24.11 2.91
C ARG A 274 0.86 -23.37 3.13
N LEU A 275 2.00 -24.04 2.93
CA LEU A 275 3.34 -23.44 3.06
C LEU A 275 3.54 -22.29 2.08
N LYS A 276 3.04 -22.42 0.85
CA LYS A 276 3.06 -21.32 -0.13
C LYS A 276 2.20 -20.14 0.34
N LEU A 277 1.01 -20.39 0.87
CA LEU A 277 0.11 -19.34 1.38
C LEU A 277 0.71 -18.62 2.61
N ILE A 278 1.34 -19.37 3.53
CA ILE A 278 2.09 -18.81 4.68
C ILE A 278 3.21 -17.91 4.17
N LYS A 279 4.03 -18.37 3.23
CA LYS A 279 5.13 -17.59 2.67
C LYS A 279 4.65 -16.33 1.94
N ASP A 280 3.56 -16.42 1.18
CA ASP A 280 2.94 -15.27 0.51
C ASP A 280 2.45 -14.22 1.54
N LEU A 281 1.84 -14.68 2.65
CA LEU A 281 1.39 -13.82 3.75
C LEU A 281 2.55 -13.19 4.54
N GLU A 282 3.61 -13.95 4.84
CA GLU A 282 4.82 -13.45 5.50
C GLU A 282 5.49 -12.34 4.68
N ASN A 283 5.65 -12.54 3.37
CA ASN A 283 6.20 -11.52 2.47
C ASN A 283 5.32 -10.26 2.41
N THR A 284 4.01 -10.44 2.39
CA THR A 284 3.04 -9.32 2.40
C THR A 284 3.14 -8.55 3.71
N ASN A 285 3.27 -9.24 4.84
CA ASN A 285 3.43 -8.63 6.16
C ASN A 285 4.76 -7.87 6.28
N GLU A 286 5.85 -8.42 5.76
CA GLU A 286 7.15 -7.74 5.71
C GLU A 286 7.07 -6.44 4.90
N THR A 287 6.33 -6.46 3.78
CA THR A 287 6.10 -5.28 2.94
C THR A 287 5.27 -4.23 3.70
N ILE A 288 4.21 -4.63 4.41
CA ILE A 288 3.43 -3.72 5.26
C ILE A 288 4.27 -3.11 6.37
N ASN A 289 5.12 -3.90 7.04
CA ASN A 289 6.01 -3.39 8.09
C ASN A 289 7.04 -2.38 7.54
N LYS A 290 7.58 -2.61 6.34
CA LYS A 290 8.42 -1.61 5.65
C LYS A 290 7.66 -0.32 5.37
N LEU A 291 6.40 -0.41 4.93
CA LEU A 291 5.53 0.76 4.72
C LEU A 291 5.25 1.49 6.05
N ILE A 292 4.92 0.77 7.13
CA ILE A 292 4.73 1.35 8.48
C ILE A 292 5.99 2.11 8.92
N ASN A 293 7.17 1.50 8.83
CA ASN A 293 8.44 2.15 9.18
C ASN A 293 8.69 3.41 8.34
N ASN A 294 8.49 3.34 7.01
CA ASN A 294 8.64 4.50 6.13
C ASN A 294 7.64 5.62 6.52
N ARG A 295 6.41 5.25 6.91
CA ARG A 295 5.39 6.18 7.37
C ARG A 295 5.75 6.87 8.68
N GLU A 296 6.30 6.15 9.64
CA GLU A 296 6.80 6.71 10.90
C GLU A 296 7.94 7.72 10.64
N GLN A 297 8.85 7.43 9.70
CA GLN A 297 9.89 8.38 9.28
C GLN A 297 9.32 9.65 8.63
N ILE A 298 8.28 9.52 7.79
CA ILE A 298 7.55 10.68 7.23
C ILE A 298 6.90 11.49 8.36
N GLN A 299 6.28 10.84 9.35
CA GLN A 299 5.64 11.52 10.47
C GLN A 299 6.64 12.31 11.31
N LEU A 300 7.81 11.74 11.60
CA LEU A 300 8.91 12.45 12.27
C LEU A 300 9.39 13.66 11.46
N THR A 301 9.47 13.53 10.14
CA THR A 301 9.86 14.62 9.22
C THR A 301 8.82 15.75 9.23
N VAL A 302 7.52 15.42 9.19
CA VAL A 302 6.42 16.40 9.29
C VAL A 302 6.40 17.08 10.66
N GLN A 303 6.60 16.35 11.76
CA GLN A 303 6.69 16.96 13.09
C GLN A 303 7.86 17.95 13.21
N LYS A 304 9.02 17.62 12.62
CA LYS A 304 10.16 18.55 12.53
C LYS A 304 9.84 19.77 11.69
N LEU A 305 9.08 19.61 10.61
CA LEU A 305 8.61 20.71 9.76
C LEU A 305 7.71 21.66 10.55
N ASP A 306 6.71 21.13 11.26
CA ASP A 306 5.79 21.89 12.11
C ASP A 306 6.54 22.69 13.18
N GLN A 307 7.52 22.05 13.85
CA GLN A 307 8.37 22.72 14.84
C GLN A 307 9.21 23.85 14.22
N THR A 308 9.77 23.63 13.03
CA THR A 308 10.56 24.64 12.32
C THR A 308 9.71 25.84 11.91
N VAL A 309 8.49 25.60 11.44
CA VAL A 309 7.53 26.66 11.08
C VAL A 309 7.07 27.43 12.32
N LEU A 310 6.85 26.74 13.44
CA LEU A 310 6.53 27.40 14.71
C LEU A 310 7.66 28.35 15.13
N LEU A 311 8.93 27.92 15.01
CA LEU A 311 10.10 28.73 15.34
C LEU A 311 10.23 29.95 14.42
N ILE A 312 9.99 29.77 13.11
CA ILE A 312 9.95 30.88 12.13
C ILE A 312 8.86 31.89 12.50
N ASN A 313 7.66 31.43 12.84
CA ASN A 313 6.54 32.28 13.24
C ASN A 313 6.86 33.06 14.54
N GLN A 314 7.55 32.44 15.50
CA GLN A 314 8.03 33.12 16.70
C GLN A 314 9.05 34.20 16.36
N ASN A 315 10.03 33.91 15.51
CA ASN A 315 11.05 34.87 15.08
C ASN A 315 10.45 36.06 14.31
N ILE A 316 9.47 35.81 13.42
CA ILE A 316 8.72 36.87 12.73
C ILE A 316 7.96 37.74 13.74
N LYS A 317 7.35 37.15 14.77
CA LYS A 317 6.65 37.91 15.81
C LYS A 317 7.59 38.80 16.61
N ILE A 318 8.79 38.30 16.95
CA ILE A 318 9.84 39.08 17.62
C ILE A 318 10.26 40.25 16.72
N LEU A 319 10.56 39.99 15.44
CA LEU A 319 10.95 41.03 14.48
C LEU A 319 9.88 42.11 14.31
N ARG A 320 8.59 41.72 14.21
CA ARG A 320 7.47 42.67 14.18
C ARG A 320 7.40 43.52 15.44
N THR A 321 7.60 42.91 16.60
CA THR A 321 7.57 43.63 17.88
C THR A 321 8.73 44.62 17.98
N ASN A 322 9.92 44.23 17.54
CA ASN A 322 11.10 45.10 17.52
C ASN A 322 10.91 46.26 16.52
N LEU A 323 10.37 45.99 15.32
CA LEU A 323 10.06 47.02 14.31
C LEU A 323 9.02 48.03 14.80
N GLU A 324 7.97 47.56 15.47
CA GLU A 324 6.93 48.42 16.03
C GLU A 324 7.48 49.28 17.16
N HIS A 325 8.31 48.70 18.04
CA HIS A 325 8.99 49.43 19.12
C HIS A 325 9.90 50.52 18.56
N TYR A 326 10.64 50.22 17.48
CA TYR A 326 11.48 51.18 16.78
C TYR A 326 10.68 52.34 16.17
N ARG A 327 9.52 52.06 15.55
CA ARG A 327 8.61 53.08 15.00
C ARG A 327 8.05 54.04 16.04
N LEU A 328 7.86 53.57 17.27
CA LEU A 328 7.20 54.33 18.34
C LEU A 328 8.15 55.15 19.22
N SER A 329 9.47 54.93 19.13
CA SER A 329 10.47 55.64 19.95
C SER A 329 11.17 56.78 19.18
N ASN A 330 11.33 57.94 19.83
CA ASN A 330 12.12 59.09 19.32
C ASN A 330 13.62 58.77 19.42
N ASN A 331 14.12 57.98 18.46
CA ASN A 331 15.39 57.27 18.62
C ASN A 331 16.64 58.13 18.42
N ASN A 332 17.62 57.92 19.31
CA ASN A 332 19.00 58.32 19.11
C ASN A 332 19.78 57.25 18.31
N ILE A 333 21.00 57.59 17.86
CA ILE A 333 21.84 56.73 17.01
C ILE A 333 22.23 55.39 17.68
N GLU A 334 22.27 55.32 19.02
CA GLU A 334 22.66 54.11 19.75
C GLU A 334 21.54 53.05 19.79
N GLU A 335 20.28 53.47 19.95
CA GLU A 335 19.11 52.58 19.88
C GLU A 335 18.94 51.98 18.47
N LEU A 336 19.26 52.78 17.45
CA LEU A 336 19.36 52.38 16.04
C LEU A 336 20.39 51.24 15.79
N GLN A 337 21.56 51.32 16.43
CA GLN A 337 22.59 50.28 16.30
C GLN A 337 22.19 48.97 17.00
N ARG A 338 21.54 49.05 18.17
CA ARG A 338 21.03 47.86 18.87
C ARG A 338 19.94 47.16 18.05
N PHE A 339 19.06 47.94 17.44
CA PHE A 339 18.02 47.44 16.54
C PHE A 339 18.61 46.73 15.32
N THR A 340 19.63 47.32 14.70
CA THR A 340 20.33 46.70 13.54
C THR A 340 20.97 45.35 13.91
N ASN A 341 21.61 45.24 15.08
CA ASN A 341 22.23 44.00 15.52
C ASN A 341 21.20 42.90 15.87
N SER A 342 20.03 43.27 16.40
CA SER A 342 18.91 42.33 16.60
C SER A 342 18.36 41.85 15.27
N ILE A 343 18.13 42.72 14.29
CA ILE A 343 17.69 42.28 12.95
C ILE A 343 18.67 41.28 12.32
N ASN A 344 19.98 41.54 12.38
CA ASN A 344 20.99 40.66 11.79
C ASN A 344 21.03 39.27 12.45
N ASN A 345 20.89 39.18 13.77
CA ASN A 345 20.84 37.88 14.46
C ASN A 345 19.60 37.08 14.06
N GLU A 346 18.46 37.76 13.92
CA GLU A 346 17.18 37.14 13.60
C GLU A 346 17.13 36.72 12.12
N GLU A 347 17.82 37.45 11.23
CA GLU A 347 18.05 37.08 9.83
C GLU A 347 18.86 35.78 9.71
N ILE A 348 19.94 35.62 10.49
CA ILE A 348 20.76 34.40 10.52
C ILE A 348 19.92 33.19 10.99
N GLN A 349 19.09 33.39 12.02
CA GLN A 349 18.21 32.32 12.51
C GLN A 349 17.14 31.94 11.48
N LEU A 350 16.51 32.92 10.83
CA LEU A 350 15.52 32.68 9.78
C LEU A 350 16.13 31.96 8.57
N LYS A 351 17.35 32.33 8.17
CA LYS A 351 18.09 31.65 7.10
C LYS A 351 18.38 30.18 7.45
N THR A 352 18.81 29.91 8.68
CA THR A 352 19.02 28.53 9.16
C THR A 352 17.73 27.71 9.16
N CYS A 353 16.61 28.33 9.55
CA CYS A 353 15.30 27.67 9.51
C CYS A 353 14.84 27.41 8.06
N TYR A 354 15.11 28.33 7.14
CA TYR A 354 14.79 28.19 5.72
C TYR A 354 15.58 27.05 5.05
N ASP A 355 16.89 26.95 5.33
CA ASP A 355 17.72 25.86 4.82
C ASP A 355 17.25 24.50 5.37
N THR A 356 16.84 24.45 6.64
CA THR A 356 16.24 23.26 7.27
C THR A 356 14.91 22.89 6.62
N LEU A 357 14.04 23.87 6.35
CA LEU A 357 12.77 23.66 5.65
C LEU A 357 12.98 23.11 4.24
N ASN A 358 13.93 23.65 3.48
CA ASN A 358 14.24 23.17 2.14
C ASN A 358 14.77 21.72 2.16
N GLY A 359 15.61 21.37 3.13
CA GLY A 359 16.05 19.98 3.33
C GLY A 359 14.89 19.04 3.64
N LEU A 360 13.97 19.44 4.54
CA LEU A 360 12.79 18.66 4.88
C LEU A 360 11.79 18.55 3.72
N HIS A 361 11.62 19.61 2.92
CA HIS A 361 10.76 19.61 1.74
C HIS A 361 11.30 18.68 0.64
N THR A 362 12.61 18.65 0.43
CA THR A 362 13.26 17.74 -0.52
C THR A 362 13.05 16.28 -0.11
N ASN A 363 13.26 15.95 1.17
CA ASN A 363 13.01 14.61 1.71
C ASN A 363 11.53 14.19 1.61
N LEU A 364 10.59 15.14 1.73
CA LEU A 364 9.15 14.87 1.56
C LEU A 364 8.75 14.67 0.09
N ASN A 365 9.41 15.35 -0.85
CA ASN A 365 9.17 15.19 -2.30
C ASN A 365 9.78 13.90 -2.87
N GLU A 366 10.90 13.41 -2.31
CA GLU A 366 11.46 12.10 -2.66
C GLU A 366 10.54 10.93 -2.27
N ILE A 367 9.68 11.15 -1.28
CA ILE A 367 8.65 10.19 -0.87
C ILE A 367 7.40 10.49 -1.71
N ASP A 368 7.39 9.99 -2.95
CA ASP A 368 6.28 10.20 -3.87
C ASP A 368 4.97 9.65 -3.28
N ARG A 369 4.04 10.55 -2.94
CA ARG A 369 2.69 10.22 -2.44
C ARG A 369 1.97 9.26 -3.38
N ASN A 370 2.23 9.33 -4.69
CA ASN A 370 1.61 8.45 -5.67
C ASN A 370 2.21 7.04 -5.60
N GLU A 371 3.52 6.92 -5.43
CA GLU A 371 4.20 5.64 -5.28
C GLU A 371 3.75 4.94 -3.99
N TYR A 372 3.65 5.67 -2.88
CA TYR A 372 3.19 5.11 -1.60
C TYR A 372 1.72 4.65 -1.66
N THR A 373 0.83 5.43 -2.28
CA THR A 373 -0.58 5.06 -2.47
C THR A 373 -0.74 3.86 -3.41
N ASN A 374 0.08 3.77 -4.45
CA ASN A 374 0.10 2.62 -5.37
C ASN A 374 0.61 1.34 -4.68
N HIS A 375 1.60 1.45 -3.79
CA HIS A 375 2.08 0.32 -2.98
C HIS A 375 0.99 -0.18 -2.02
N ILE A 376 0.27 0.72 -1.35
CA ILE A 376 -0.86 0.33 -0.49
C ILE A 376 -1.93 -0.41 -1.32
N ARG A 377 -2.32 0.13 -2.48
CA ARG A 377 -3.32 -0.52 -3.34
C ARG A 377 -2.83 -1.88 -3.85
N SER A 378 -1.55 -2.03 -4.15
CA SER A 378 -0.94 -3.31 -4.52
C SER A 378 -1.04 -4.34 -3.40
N VAL A 379 -0.75 -3.94 -2.16
CA VAL A 379 -0.87 -4.78 -0.97
C VAL A 379 -2.33 -5.17 -0.71
N GLU A 380 -3.28 -4.22 -0.83
CA GLU A 380 -4.71 -4.51 -0.69
C GLU A 380 -5.19 -5.54 -1.72
N ASN A 381 -4.73 -5.45 -2.97
CA ASN A 381 -5.02 -6.42 -4.02
C ASN A 381 -4.44 -7.81 -3.72
N GLN A 382 -3.20 -7.88 -3.20
CA GLN A 382 -2.58 -9.14 -2.78
C GLN A 382 -3.35 -9.79 -1.61
N ILE A 383 -3.79 -9.00 -0.63
CA ILE A 383 -4.61 -9.49 0.48
C ILE A 383 -5.96 -10.01 -0.03
N ALA A 384 -6.60 -9.33 -0.98
CA ALA A 384 -7.86 -9.77 -1.58
C ALA A 384 -7.70 -11.11 -2.34
N ASP A 385 -6.62 -11.28 -3.11
CA ASP A 385 -6.29 -12.55 -3.78
C ASP A 385 -6.06 -13.69 -2.78
N ILE A 386 -5.25 -13.43 -1.73
CA ILE A 386 -4.98 -14.42 -0.68
C ILE A 386 -6.28 -14.82 0.03
N LYS A 387 -7.19 -13.88 0.31
CA LYS A 387 -8.52 -14.18 0.88
C LYS A 387 -9.33 -15.12 0.01
N GLN A 388 -9.38 -14.89 -1.31
CA GLN A 388 -10.08 -15.77 -2.23
C GLN A 388 -9.48 -17.17 -2.27
N ARG A 389 -8.14 -17.27 -2.29
CA ARG A 389 -7.42 -18.55 -2.24
C ARG A 389 -7.68 -19.29 -0.92
N LEU A 390 -7.79 -18.58 0.19
CA LEU A 390 -8.08 -19.14 1.51
C LEU A 390 -9.52 -19.67 1.62
N ILE A 391 -10.51 -18.92 1.12
CA ILE A 391 -11.90 -19.38 1.03
C ILE A 391 -12.01 -20.64 0.17
N HIS A 392 -11.32 -20.64 -0.98
CA HIS A 392 -11.29 -21.80 -1.87
C HIS A 392 -10.66 -23.02 -1.19
N PHE A 393 -9.57 -22.81 -0.45
CA PHE A 393 -8.89 -23.84 0.33
C PHE A 393 -9.76 -24.42 1.45
N GLU A 394 -10.43 -23.56 2.24
CA GLU A 394 -11.38 -24.00 3.28
C GLU A 394 -12.51 -24.84 2.68
N LYS A 395 -13.07 -24.41 1.55
CA LYS A 395 -14.13 -25.14 0.85
C LYS A 395 -13.67 -26.52 0.38
N LEU A 396 -12.49 -26.60 -0.26
CA LEU A 396 -11.88 -27.87 -0.68
C LEU A 396 -11.61 -28.81 0.51
N SER A 397 -11.10 -28.25 1.61
CA SER A 397 -10.85 -29.02 2.84
C SER A 397 -12.15 -29.60 3.41
N ILE A 398 -13.24 -28.83 3.43
CA ILE A 398 -14.56 -29.29 3.90
C ILE A 398 -15.13 -30.37 2.96
N GLU A 399 -15.01 -30.16 1.64
CA GLU A 399 -15.47 -31.13 0.63
C GLU A 399 -14.73 -32.47 0.78
N HIS A 400 -13.40 -32.44 0.89
CA HIS A 400 -12.59 -33.64 1.11
C HIS A 400 -12.91 -34.33 2.44
N GLN A 401 -13.07 -33.58 3.53
CA GLN A 401 -13.43 -34.16 4.83
C GLN A 401 -14.81 -34.81 4.80
N THR A 402 -15.75 -34.21 4.07
CA THR A 402 -17.10 -34.77 3.89
C THR A 402 -17.06 -36.05 3.04
N GLU A 403 -16.26 -36.05 1.98
CA GLU A 403 -16.08 -37.22 1.11
C GLU A 403 -15.43 -38.38 1.87
N TYR A 404 -14.40 -38.11 2.68
CA TYR A 404 -13.79 -39.13 3.53
C TYR A 404 -14.77 -39.68 4.57
N LYS A 405 -15.53 -38.83 5.29
CA LYS A 405 -16.54 -39.32 6.25
C LYS A 405 -17.60 -40.20 5.60
N ASN A 406 -18.02 -39.87 4.38
CA ASN A 406 -18.93 -40.70 3.61
C ASN A 406 -18.29 -42.03 3.20
N PHE A 407 -17.01 -42.00 2.79
CA PHE A 407 -16.24 -43.19 2.48
C PHE A 407 -16.06 -44.10 3.71
N GLU A 408 -15.65 -43.55 4.85
CA GLU A 408 -15.49 -44.26 6.12
C GLU A 408 -16.81 -44.93 6.55
N LYS A 409 -17.93 -44.20 6.51
CA LYS A 409 -19.25 -44.74 6.83
C LYS A 409 -19.65 -45.90 5.90
N ASN A 410 -19.38 -45.78 4.61
CA ASN A 410 -19.63 -46.87 3.66
C ASN A 410 -18.76 -48.08 3.97
N LEU A 411 -17.52 -47.86 4.40
CA LEU A 411 -16.58 -48.93 4.74
C LEU A 411 -16.98 -49.66 6.03
N GLN A 412 -17.38 -48.93 7.06
CA GLN A 412 -17.94 -49.49 8.30
C GLN A 412 -19.23 -50.28 8.05
N LEU A 413 -20.12 -49.75 7.19
CA LEU A 413 -21.35 -50.47 6.80
C LEU A 413 -21.01 -51.76 6.05
N PHE A 414 -20.01 -51.71 5.16
CA PHE A 414 -19.54 -52.88 4.44
C PHE A 414 -18.93 -53.93 5.37
N GLU A 415 -18.13 -53.52 6.36
CA GLU A 415 -17.59 -54.41 7.39
C GLU A 415 -18.70 -55.12 8.18
N LEU A 416 -19.74 -54.38 8.58
CA LEU A 416 -20.91 -54.97 9.26
C LEU A 416 -21.65 -55.97 8.36
N ASN A 417 -21.81 -55.65 7.08
CA ASN A 417 -22.45 -56.53 6.11
C ASN A 417 -21.64 -57.81 5.90
N ILE A 418 -20.31 -57.71 5.79
CA ILE A 418 -19.42 -58.87 5.64
C ILE A 418 -19.44 -59.74 6.88
N ASN A 419 -19.45 -59.17 8.08
CA ASN A 419 -19.59 -59.95 9.32
C ASN A 419 -20.93 -60.71 9.38
N THR A 420 -22.03 -60.06 8.98
CA THR A 420 -23.35 -60.69 8.92
C THR A 420 -23.41 -61.79 7.85
N PHE A 421 -22.82 -61.51 6.69
CA PHE A 421 -22.69 -62.45 5.59
C PHE A 421 -21.91 -63.68 6.05
N LYS A 422 -20.73 -63.49 6.67
CA LYS A 422 -19.89 -64.55 7.25
C LYS A 422 -20.68 -65.48 8.17
N GLN A 423 -21.40 -64.93 9.16
CA GLN A 423 -22.20 -65.74 10.09
C GLN A 423 -23.28 -66.56 9.38
N THR A 424 -23.97 -65.95 8.41
CA THR A 424 -25.01 -66.63 7.62
C THR A 424 -24.41 -67.76 6.79
N LEU A 425 -23.22 -67.53 6.24
CA LEU A 425 -22.51 -68.43 5.35
C LEU A 425 -21.93 -69.63 6.11
N GLU A 426 -21.38 -69.41 7.30
CA GLU A 426 -20.88 -70.47 8.19
C GLU A 426 -22.01 -71.45 8.56
N ILE A 427 -23.22 -70.96 8.85
CA ILE A 427 -24.40 -71.79 9.10
C ILE A 427 -24.79 -72.58 7.84
N ARG A 428 -24.91 -71.90 6.69
CA ARG A 428 -25.26 -72.56 5.41
C ARG A 428 -24.25 -73.66 5.06
N LEU A 429 -22.95 -73.41 5.23
CA LEU A 429 -21.90 -74.39 4.91
C LEU A 429 -21.95 -75.67 5.74
N MET A 430 -22.38 -75.56 7.01
CA MET A 430 -22.58 -76.73 7.87
C MET A 430 -23.74 -77.61 7.40
N GLU A 431 -24.77 -77.01 6.80
CA GLU A 431 -25.98 -77.72 6.37
C GLU A 431 -25.88 -78.33 4.96
N ILE A 432 -24.94 -77.87 4.13
CA ILE A 432 -24.78 -78.37 2.76
C ILE A 432 -24.38 -79.84 2.76
N THR A 433 -25.17 -80.66 2.10
CA THR A 433 -24.92 -82.09 1.90
C THR A 433 -24.38 -82.38 0.49
N ILE A 434 -24.09 -83.65 0.19
CA ILE A 434 -23.67 -84.09 -1.15
C ILE A 434 -24.69 -83.68 -2.24
N ASP A 435 -25.98 -83.68 -1.92
CA ASP A 435 -27.04 -83.37 -2.89
C ASP A 435 -27.15 -81.86 -3.18
N ASP A 436 -26.52 -81.02 -2.34
CA ASP A 436 -26.55 -79.56 -2.40
C ASP A 436 -25.32 -78.95 -3.09
N MET A 437 -24.51 -79.75 -3.80
CA MET A 437 -23.25 -79.30 -4.41
C MET A 437 -23.38 -78.03 -5.27
N LYS A 438 -24.52 -77.85 -5.95
CA LYS A 438 -24.83 -76.65 -6.76
C LYS A 438 -24.96 -75.38 -5.92
N ILE A 439 -25.31 -75.50 -4.64
CA ILE A 439 -25.42 -74.38 -3.70
C ILE A 439 -24.03 -73.82 -3.40
N ILE A 440 -22.96 -74.65 -3.35
CA ILE A 440 -21.58 -74.18 -3.19
C ILE A 440 -21.18 -73.24 -4.33
N ASP A 441 -21.53 -73.57 -5.58
CA ASP A 441 -21.21 -72.71 -6.72
C ASP A 441 -22.00 -71.38 -6.70
N ASN A 442 -23.19 -71.35 -6.08
CA ASN A 442 -23.92 -70.10 -5.83
C ASN A 442 -23.21 -69.27 -4.74
N ILE A 443 -22.81 -69.90 -3.64
CA ILE A 443 -22.12 -69.24 -2.53
C ILE A 443 -20.77 -68.67 -3.00
N ASN A 444 -20.01 -69.40 -3.81
CA ASN A 444 -18.77 -68.88 -4.40
C ASN A 444 -19.03 -67.64 -5.27
N ARG A 445 -20.14 -67.60 -6.02
CA ARG A 445 -20.55 -66.40 -6.77
C ARG A 445 -20.95 -65.24 -5.86
N GLU A 446 -21.61 -65.51 -4.73
CA GLU A 446 -21.95 -64.49 -3.72
C GLU A 446 -20.67 -63.85 -3.14
N ILE A 447 -19.67 -64.64 -2.75
CA ILE A 447 -18.39 -64.10 -2.26
C ILE A 447 -17.67 -63.29 -3.33
N GLN A 448 -17.65 -63.76 -4.58
CA GLN A 448 -16.98 -63.04 -5.65
C GLN A 448 -17.65 -61.71 -5.98
N SER A 449 -18.97 -61.61 -5.76
CA SER A 449 -19.70 -60.34 -5.79
C SER A 449 -19.21 -59.38 -4.69
N GLU A 450 -19.04 -59.87 -3.46
CA GLU A 450 -18.52 -59.05 -2.36
C GLU A 450 -17.05 -58.65 -2.54
N GLU A 451 -16.23 -59.52 -3.13
CA GLU A 451 -14.85 -59.18 -3.51
C GLU A 451 -14.82 -58.07 -4.58
N THR A 452 -15.80 -58.07 -5.50
CA THR A 452 -15.98 -56.98 -6.47
C THR A 452 -16.37 -55.67 -5.78
N HIS A 453 -17.25 -55.70 -4.77
CA HIS A 453 -17.57 -54.53 -3.94
C HIS A 453 -16.35 -54.01 -3.18
N LEU A 454 -15.55 -54.89 -2.56
CA LEU A 454 -14.31 -54.51 -1.87
C LEU A 454 -13.31 -53.88 -2.85
N ASN A 455 -13.18 -54.42 -4.06
CA ASN A 455 -12.31 -53.86 -5.10
C ASN A 455 -12.78 -52.46 -5.55
N ALA A 456 -14.08 -52.21 -5.63
CA ALA A 456 -14.62 -50.87 -5.90
C ALA A 456 -14.29 -49.89 -4.76
N LEU A 457 -14.41 -50.33 -3.49
CA LEU A 457 -14.01 -49.54 -2.32
C LEU A 457 -12.50 -49.27 -2.30
N ARG A 458 -11.65 -50.25 -2.66
CA ARG A 458 -10.21 -50.06 -2.85
C ARG A 458 -9.89 -49.07 -3.96
N GLY A 459 -10.64 -49.10 -5.05
CA GLY A 459 -10.54 -48.11 -6.13
C GLY A 459 -10.79 -46.68 -5.62
N LYS A 460 -11.87 -46.49 -4.85
CA LYS A 460 -12.19 -45.20 -4.20
C LYS A 460 -11.15 -44.81 -3.14
N TYR A 461 -10.62 -45.77 -2.40
CA TYR A 461 -9.53 -45.52 -1.45
C TYR A 461 -8.29 -45.00 -2.19
N LYS A 462 -7.88 -45.62 -3.31
CA LYS A 462 -6.71 -45.16 -4.08
C LYS A 462 -6.84 -43.73 -4.60
N THR A 463 -8.06 -43.29 -4.94
CA THR A 463 -8.30 -41.91 -5.37
C THR A 463 -8.27 -40.93 -4.21
N LEU A 464 -8.76 -41.33 -3.01
CA LEU A 464 -8.80 -40.47 -1.82
C LEU A 464 -7.48 -40.45 -1.04
N ALA A 465 -6.73 -41.56 -1.03
CA ALA A 465 -5.55 -41.79 -0.20
C ALA A 465 -4.47 -40.68 -0.26
N PRO A 466 -4.18 -40.05 -1.42
CA PRO A 466 -3.23 -38.93 -1.48
C PRO A 466 -3.64 -37.75 -0.58
N ASP A 467 -4.94 -37.52 -0.42
CA ASP A 467 -5.52 -36.34 0.23
C ASP A 467 -5.86 -36.54 1.71
N LEU A 468 -5.76 -37.77 2.20
CA LEU A 468 -6.01 -38.12 3.60
C LEU A 468 -4.79 -37.89 4.48
N ASN A 469 -4.99 -37.61 5.77
CA ASN A 469 -3.88 -37.67 6.73
C ASN A 469 -3.45 -39.13 7.01
N ASN A 470 -2.34 -39.28 7.73
CA ASN A 470 -1.79 -40.60 8.02
C ASN A 470 -2.72 -41.47 8.88
N GLU A 471 -3.46 -40.87 9.82
CA GLU A 471 -4.36 -41.60 10.71
C GLU A 471 -5.57 -42.14 9.95
N GLU A 472 -6.19 -41.30 9.11
CA GLU A 472 -7.28 -41.67 8.20
C GLU A 472 -6.86 -42.75 7.21
N ARG A 473 -5.66 -42.62 6.61
CA ARG A 473 -5.12 -43.65 5.71
C ARG A 473 -4.96 -44.98 6.43
N GLN A 474 -4.38 -44.94 7.63
CA GLN A 474 -4.10 -46.13 8.42
C GLN A 474 -5.38 -46.81 8.90
N GLN A 475 -6.40 -46.05 9.31
CA GLN A 475 -7.72 -46.58 9.68
C GLN A 475 -8.40 -47.27 8.49
N ALA A 476 -8.47 -46.59 7.33
CA ALA A 476 -9.08 -47.14 6.13
C ALA A 476 -8.34 -48.39 5.62
N GLU A 477 -7.00 -48.37 5.59
CA GLU A 477 -6.19 -49.56 5.25
C GLU A 477 -6.44 -50.71 6.21
N THR A 478 -6.51 -50.43 7.51
CA THR A 478 -6.76 -51.46 8.53
C THR A 478 -8.11 -52.12 8.32
N MET A 479 -9.17 -51.36 8.07
CA MET A 479 -10.49 -51.92 7.79
C MET A 479 -10.54 -52.67 6.44
N ILE A 480 -9.96 -52.13 5.37
CA ILE A 480 -9.88 -52.82 4.07
C ILE A 480 -9.15 -54.16 4.21
N ASN A 481 -8.04 -54.19 4.93
CA ASN A 481 -7.26 -55.40 5.16
C ASN A 481 -8.00 -56.40 6.03
N LYS A 482 -8.73 -55.93 7.04
CA LYS A 482 -9.59 -56.79 7.87
C LYS A 482 -10.68 -57.45 7.02
N ILE A 483 -11.41 -56.68 6.22
CA ILE A 483 -12.47 -57.21 5.34
C ILE A 483 -11.90 -58.17 4.30
N GLN A 484 -10.74 -57.86 3.71
CA GLN A 484 -10.04 -58.76 2.80
C GLN A 484 -9.72 -60.10 3.49
N THR A 485 -9.17 -60.05 4.70
CA THR A 485 -8.82 -61.25 5.47
C THR A 485 -10.06 -62.10 5.76
N GLU A 486 -11.20 -61.47 6.09
CA GLU A 486 -12.46 -62.19 6.32
C GLU A 486 -13.01 -62.86 5.05
N LEU A 487 -12.93 -62.20 3.89
CA LEU A 487 -13.33 -62.79 2.60
C LEU A 487 -12.41 -63.95 2.20
N GLU A 488 -11.10 -63.82 2.38
CA GLU A 488 -10.13 -64.89 2.11
C GLU A 488 -10.39 -66.12 3.00
N GLN A 489 -10.70 -65.91 4.27
CA GLN A 489 -11.09 -66.98 5.19
C GLN A 489 -12.37 -67.71 4.73
N LEU A 490 -13.37 -66.97 4.25
CA LEU A 490 -14.61 -67.55 3.73
C LEU A 490 -14.37 -68.38 2.46
N GLN A 491 -13.56 -67.86 1.53
CA GLN A 491 -13.12 -68.60 0.34
C GLN A 491 -12.41 -69.91 0.72
N GLU A 492 -11.48 -69.86 1.67
CA GLU A 492 -10.77 -71.04 2.14
C GLU A 492 -11.72 -72.08 2.77
N GLN A 493 -12.69 -71.63 3.57
CA GLN A 493 -13.69 -72.53 4.18
C GLN A 493 -14.56 -73.23 3.12
N ILE A 494 -14.96 -72.52 2.06
CA ILE A 494 -15.76 -73.11 0.98
C ILE A 494 -14.95 -74.11 0.18
N GLU A 495 -13.72 -73.77 -0.20
CA GLU A 495 -12.90 -74.71 -0.95
C GLU A 495 -12.61 -75.97 -0.14
N LYS A 496 -12.35 -75.85 1.17
CA LYS A 496 -12.26 -77.01 2.09
C LYS A 496 -13.55 -77.83 2.13
N ARG A 497 -14.72 -77.18 2.21
CA ARG A 497 -16.01 -77.88 2.22
C ARG A 497 -16.28 -78.57 0.88
N LYS A 498 -15.96 -77.93 -0.24
CA LYS A 498 -16.09 -78.46 -1.60
C LYS A 498 -15.19 -79.66 -1.82
N GLU A 499 -13.93 -79.61 -1.38
CA GLU A 499 -12.99 -80.72 -1.45
C GLU A 499 -13.49 -81.92 -0.63
N HIS A 500 -13.99 -81.67 0.58
CA HIS A 500 -14.59 -82.70 1.42
C HIS A 500 -15.81 -83.36 0.76
N LEU A 501 -16.73 -82.57 0.20
CA LEU A 501 -17.91 -83.11 -0.49
C LEU A 501 -17.54 -83.87 -1.78
N ASN A 502 -16.54 -83.41 -2.54
CA ASN A 502 -16.01 -84.16 -3.69
C ASN A 502 -15.44 -85.52 -3.27
N THR A 503 -14.72 -85.56 -2.15
CA THR A 503 -14.20 -86.82 -1.58
C THR A 503 -15.34 -87.77 -1.25
N LEU A 504 -16.39 -87.26 -0.60
CA LEU A 504 -17.57 -88.06 -0.26
C LEU A 504 -18.36 -88.53 -1.50
N ILE A 505 -18.43 -87.73 -2.57
CA ILE A 505 -19.02 -88.12 -3.85
C ILE A 505 -18.25 -89.29 -4.46
N HIS A 506 -16.91 -89.25 -4.44
CA HIS A 506 -16.10 -90.37 -4.92
C HIS A 506 -16.31 -91.63 -4.06
N GLN A 507 -16.30 -91.49 -2.74
CA GLN A 507 -16.56 -92.61 -1.83
C GLN A 507 -17.97 -93.19 -2.01
N ARG A 508 -18.98 -92.36 -2.31
CA ARG A 508 -20.33 -92.82 -2.69
C ARG A 508 -20.29 -93.66 -3.96
N GLN A 509 -19.60 -93.21 -5.00
CA GLN A 509 -19.47 -93.98 -6.25
C GLN A 509 -18.79 -95.33 -6.01
N GLU A 510 -17.77 -95.37 -5.15
CA GLU A 510 -17.11 -96.61 -4.75
C GLU A 510 -18.05 -97.52 -3.96
N LEU A 511 -18.84 -96.97 -3.04
CA LEU A 511 -19.85 -97.69 -2.27
C LEU A 511 -20.90 -98.32 -3.19
N ASP A 512 -21.46 -97.55 -4.13
CA ASP A 512 -22.45 -98.03 -5.08
C ASP A 512 -21.88 -99.15 -5.96
N GLN A 513 -20.65 -99.00 -6.46
CA GLN A 513 -19.98 -100.02 -7.26
C GLN A 513 -19.69 -101.30 -6.46
N ALA A 514 -19.19 -101.17 -5.23
CA ALA A 514 -18.86 -102.30 -4.37
C ALA A 514 -20.14 -103.07 -3.97
N SER A 515 -21.20 -102.33 -3.62
CA SER A 515 -22.52 -102.88 -3.30
C SER A 515 -23.11 -103.62 -4.49
N GLN A 516 -23.07 -103.03 -5.68
CA GLN A 516 -23.57 -103.67 -6.90
C GLN A 516 -22.80 -104.94 -7.26
N ARG A 517 -21.46 -104.95 -7.12
CA ARG A 517 -20.64 -106.16 -7.35
C ARG A 517 -21.04 -107.29 -6.41
N LEU A 518 -21.29 -106.97 -5.13
CA LEU A 518 -21.71 -107.93 -4.14
C LEU A 518 -23.12 -108.47 -4.42
N ILE A 519 -24.05 -107.61 -4.85
CA ILE A 519 -25.40 -108.02 -5.28
C ILE A 519 -25.34 -108.98 -6.46
N VAL A 520 -24.57 -108.65 -7.50
CA VAL A 520 -24.43 -109.52 -8.69
C VAL A 520 -23.82 -110.87 -8.30
N TRP A 521 -22.79 -110.87 -7.46
CA TRP A 521 -22.22 -112.13 -6.95
C TRP A 521 -23.26 -112.93 -6.16
N TYR A 522 -24.03 -112.30 -5.27
CA TYR A 522 -25.09 -112.96 -4.51
C TYR A 522 -26.13 -113.61 -5.43
N GLU A 523 -26.63 -112.87 -6.42
CA GLU A 523 -27.65 -113.37 -7.36
C GLU A 523 -27.12 -114.55 -8.19
N ASP A 524 -25.87 -114.49 -8.65
CA ASP A 524 -25.22 -115.57 -9.38
C ASP A 524 -25.10 -116.85 -8.53
N LYS A 525 -24.74 -116.72 -7.25
CA LYS A 525 -24.63 -117.87 -6.35
C LYS A 525 -25.99 -118.40 -5.93
N GLN A 526 -26.97 -117.53 -5.68
CA GLN A 526 -28.33 -117.95 -5.31
C GLN A 526 -28.94 -118.88 -6.37
N ARG A 527 -28.67 -118.65 -7.66
CA ARG A 527 -29.09 -119.55 -8.76
C ARG A 527 -28.49 -120.96 -8.65
N LEU A 528 -27.26 -121.10 -8.14
CA LEU A 528 -26.58 -122.39 -7.97
C LEU A 528 -27.09 -123.17 -6.75
N ILE A 529 -27.62 -122.47 -5.75
CA ILE A 529 -28.03 -123.05 -4.45
C ILE A 529 -29.56 -123.15 -4.35
N SER A 530 -30.28 -122.69 -5.37
CA SER A 530 -31.74 -122.64 -5.39
C SER A 530 -32.38 -123.94 -4.90
N PRO A 531 -33.34 -123.87 -3.97
CA PRO A 531 -34.03 -125.05 -3.45
C PRO A 531 -34.76 -125.83 -4.53
N ASP A 532 -35.08 -125.20 -5.66
CA ASP A 532 -35.75 -125.83 -6.81
C ASP A 532 -34.82 -126.72 -7.65
N GLN A 533 -33.51 -126.68 -7.43
CA GLN A 533 -32.59 -127.58 -8.12
C GLN A 533 -32.75 -129.02 -7.64
N MET A 534 -33.03 -129.95 -8.56
CA MET A 534 -33.09 -131.38 -8.24
C MET A 534 -31.73 -131.91 -7.73
N ILE A 535 -31.78 -132.84 -6.78
CA ILE A 535 -30.59 -133.57 -6.31
C ILE A 535 -30.24 -134.63 -7.37
N PRO A 536 -29.00 -134.62 -7.92
CA PRO A 536 -28.62 -135.61 -8.93
C PRO A 536 -28.66 -137.04 -8.40
N LEU A 537 -28.94 -138.00 -9.29
CA LEU A 537 -29.02 -139.42 -8.93
C LEU A 537 -27.65 -140.12 -8.87
N LYS A 538 -26.64 -139.56 -9.55
CA LYS A 538 -25.29 -140.14 -9.63
C LYS A 538 -24.39 -139.57 -8.55
N ILE A 539 -23.67 -140.45 -7.86
CA ILE A 539 -22.75 -140.07 -6.77
C ILE A 539 -21.69 -139.06 -7.22
N ASN A 540 -21.09 -139.25 -8.40
CA ASN A 540 -20.09 -138.35 -8.97
C ASN A 540 -20.63 -136.95 -9.27
N GLU A 541 -21.94 -136.83 -9.58
CA GLU A 541 -22.59 -135.54 -9.83
C GLU A 541 -22.91 -134.84 -8.51
N ILE A 542 -23.37 -135.59 -7.49
CA ILE A 542 -23.54 -135.08 -6.12
C ILE A 542 -22.21 -134.54 -5.58
N GLU A 543 -21.11 -135.30 -5.68
CA GLU A 543 -19.79 -134.88 -5.21
C GLU A 543 -19.25 -133.64 -5.96
N ARG A 544 -19.53 -133.50 -7.26
CA ARG A 544 -19.20 -132.29 -8.03
C ARG A 544 -19.96 -131.06 -7.54
N ILE A 545 -21.25 -131.19 -7.21
CA ILE A 545 -22.04 -130.08 -6.68
C ILE A 545 -21.60 -129.74 -5.25
N GLN A 546 -21.35 -130.74 -4.41
CA GLN A 546 -20.80 -130.54 -3.06
C GLN A 546 -19.46 -129.78 -3.09
N LYS A 547 -18.58 -130.10 -4.04
CA LYS A 547 -17.35 -129.34 -4.24
C LYS A 547 -17.64 -127.87 -4.56
N LYS A 548 -18.52 -127.59 -5.52
CA LYS A 548 -18.94 -126.21 -5.87
C LYS A 548 -19.57 -125.46 -4.70
N ILE A 549 -20.33 -126.16 -3.85
CA ILE A 549 -20.93 -125.58 -2.64
C ILE A 549 -19.86 -125.24 -1.60
N ASN A 550 -18.90 -126.13 -1.37
CA ASN A 550 -17.78 -125.85 -0.47
C ASN A 550 -16.90 -124.70 -0.99
N ASP A 551 -16.67 -124.64 -2.30
CA ASP A 551 -15.98 -123.51 -2.94
C ASP A 551 -16.77 -122.20 -2.69
N THR A 552 -18.10 -122.24 -2.81
CA THR A 552 -18.97 -121.09 -2.52
C THR A 552 -18.98 -120.70 -1.04
N LEU A 553 -18.94 -121.65 -0.10
CA LEU A 553 -18.77 -121.38 1.34
C LEU A 553 -17.44 -120.67 1.65
N ASN A 554 -16.37 -121.05 0.95
CA ASN A 554 -15.08 -120.39 1.11
C ASN A 554 -15.09 -118.98 0.51
N GLU A 555 -15.70 -118.80 -0.66
CA GLU A 555 -15.91 -117.46 -1.24
C GLU A 555 -16.76 -116.57 -0.33
N LEU A 556 -17.82 -117.11 0.29
CA LEU A 556 -18.71 -116.38 1.20
C LEU A 556 -17.96 -115.74 2.37
N LYS A 557 -16.94 -116.42 2.92
CA LYS A 557 -16.08 -115.83 3.96
C LYS A 557 -15.37 -114.58 3.48
N PHE A 558 -14.90 -114.60 2.22
CA PHE A 558 -14.26 -113.44 1.59
C PHE A 558 -15.26 -112.32 1.31
N GLN A 559 -16.48 -112.67 0.91
CA GLN A 559 -17.55 -111.70 0.70
C GLN A 559 -18.06 -111.08 1.99
N ARG A 560 -18.05 -111.80 3.12
CA ARG A 560 -18.33 -111.20 4.45
C ARG A 560 -17.31 -110.11 4.80
N ILE A 561 -16.02 -110.33 4.53
CA ILE A 561 -14.99 -109.30 4.70
C ILE A 561 -15.26 -108.11 3.76
N THR A 562 -15.70 -108.39 2.53
CA THR A 562 -16.07 -107.34 1.56
C THR A 562 -17.26 -106.52 2.05
N LEU A 563 -18.28 -107.16 2.61
CA LEU A 563 -19.42 -106.49 3.24
C LEU A 563 -18.99 -105.63 4.42
N ASP A 564 -18.11 -106.11 5.30
CA ASP A 564 -17.60 -105.32 6.42
C ASP A 564 -16.90 -104.04 5.93
N ASN A 565 -16.17 -104.13 4.81
CA ASN A 565 -15.55 -102.96 4.17
C ASN A 565 -16.59 -102.01 3.57
N ILE A 566 -17.62 -102.56 2.91
CA ILE A 566 -18.76 -101.77 2.38
C ILE A 566 -19.48 -101.04 3.52
N VAL A 567 -19.73 -101.72 4.66
CA VAL A 567 -20.36 -101.11 5.83
C VAL A 567 -19.50 -99.98 6.39
N LYS A 568 -18.19 -100.18 6.55
CA LYS A 568 -17.27 -99.10 6.98
C LYS A 568 -17.31 -97.91 6.02
N LEU A 569 -17.21 -98.16 4.72
CA LEU A 569 -17.30 -97.11 3.71
C LEU A 569 -18.68 -96.40 3.77
N SER A 570 -19.75 -97.14 4.03
CA SER A 570 -21.09 -96.56 4.18
C SER A 570 -21.20 -95.62 5.39
N GLU A 571 -20.55 -95.94 6.52
CA GLU A 571 -20.53 -95.07 7.71
C GLU A 571 -19.76 -93.78 7.44
N GLU A 572 -18.68 -93.84 6.68
CA GLU A 572 -17.92 -92.65 6.27
C GLU A 572 -18.75 -91.74 5.36
N VAL A 573 -19.42 -92.30 4.35
CA VAL A 573 -20.23 -91.53 3.40
C VAL A 573 -21.50 -90.96 4.05
N LYS A 574 -22.10 -91.67 5.02
CA LYS A 574 -23.29 -91.19 5.77
C LYS A 574 -23.09 -89.81 6.39
N GLN A 575 -21.87 -89.48 6.81
CA GLN A 575 -21.58 -88.19 7.44
C GLN A 575 -21.84 -86.98 6.53
N GLY A 576 -21.88 -87.16 5.20
CA GLY A 576 -22.20 -86.08 4.26
C GLY A 576 -23.59 -86.10 3.65
N TYR A 577 -24.45 -87.04 4.05
CA TYR A 577 -25.83 -87.09 3.59
C TYR A 577 -26.77 -86.31 4.49
N SER A 578 -27.89 -85.90 3.89
CA SER A 578 -29.07 -85.49 4.65
C SER A 578 -29.55 -86.66 5.53
N ARG A 579 -30.37 -86.36 6.54
CA ARG A 579 -30.95 -87.40 7.40
C ARG A 579 -31.75 -88.44 6.62
N GLU A 580 -32.38 -88.03 5.53
CA GLU A 580 -33.11 -88.92 4.61
C GLU A 580 -32.13 -89.82 3.84
N GLY A 581 -31.08 -89.24 3.24
CA GLY A 581 -30.05 -90.03 2.55
C GLY A 581 -29.30 -91.00 3.46
N GLN A 582 -29.06 -90.63 4.73
CA GLN A 582 -28.49 -91.55 5.73
C GLN A 582 -29.38 -92.77 5.96
N ASN A 583 -30.71 -92.57 6.03
CA ASN A 583 -31.67 -93.66 6.18
C ASN A 583 -31.69 -94.57 4.96
N ASP A 584 -31.60 -94.03 3.75
CA ASP A 584 -31.55 -94.82 2.52
C ASP A 584 -30.30 -95.70 2.47
N VAL A 585 -29.12 -95.16 2.84
CA VAL A 585 -27.89 -95.95 2.93
C VAL A 585 -28.02 -97.06 3.99
N ASN A 586 -28.61 -96.76 5.17
CA ASN A 586 -28.87 -97.77 6.20
C ASN A 586 -29.76 -98.91 5.68
N LEU A 587 -30.86 -98.58 5.01
CA LEU A 587 -31.78 -99.56 4.44
C LEU A 587 -31.08 -100.44 3.39
N HIS A 588 -30.23 -99.85 2.55
CA HIS A 588 -29.46 -100.59 1.56
C HIS A 588 -28.45 -101.56 2.20
N MET A 589 -27.74 -101.12 3.25
CA MET A 589 -26.80 -101.98 3.99
C MET A 589 -27.50 -103.14 4.70
N ASP A 590 -28.66 -102.88 5.32
CA ASP A 590 -29.48 -103.91 5.96
C ASP A 590 -29.99 -104.95 4.96
N GLU A 591 -30.28 -104.54 3.72
CA GLU A 591 -30.68 -105.45 2.64
C GLU A 591 -29.52 -106.36 2.22
N LEU A 592 -28.31 -105.82 2.05
CA LEU A 592 -27.10 -106.60 1.70
C LEU A 592 -26.79 -107.66 2.77
N LEU A 593 -26.84 -107.26 4.05
CA LEU A 593 -26.67 -108.15 5.19
C LEU A 593 -27.72 -109.28 5.19
N ARG A 594 -28.99 -108.93 4.98
CA ARG A 594 -30.08 -109.92 4.90
C ARG A 594 -29.88 -110.91 3.74
N LYS A 595 -29.51 -110.42 2.55
CA LYS A 595 -29.23 -111.26 1.38
C LYS A 595 -28.11 -112.25 1.68
N LEU A 596 -26.97 -111.79 2.21
CA LEU A 596 -25.84 -112.67 2.52
C LEU A 596 -26.16 -113.72 3.59
N ASN A 597 -26.87 -113.35 4.67
CA ASN A 597 -27.28 -114.30 5.69
C ASN A 597 -28.23 -115.37 5.11
N SER A 598 -29.19 -114.95 4.28
CA SER A 598 -30.10 -115.88 3.59
C SER A 598 -29.37 -116.82 2.64
N LEU A 599 -28.32 -116.35 1.94
CA LEU A 599 -27.48 -117.21 1.11
C LEU A 599 -26.75 -118.26 1.95
N GLU A 600 -26.16 -117.86 3.07
CA GLU A 600 -25.43 -118.76 3.97
C GLU A 600 -26.32 -119.90 4.49
N GLU A 601 -27.51 -119.55 4.96
CA GLU A 601 -28.52 -120.52 5.38
C GLU A 601 -28.89 -121.47 4.24
N SER A 602 -29.18 -120.92 3.06
CA SER A 602 -29.51 -121.71 1.86
C SER A 602 -28.37 -122.65 1.47
N ILE A 603 -27.11 -122.22 1.59
CA ILE A 603 -25.93 -123.04 1.30
C ILE A 603 -25.84 -124.19 2.31
N HIS A 604 -25.98 -123.92 3.59
CA HIS A 604 -25.93 -124.95 4.63
C HIS A 604 -27.05 -125.97 4.48
N ASP A 605 -28.26 -125.52 4.17
CA ASP A 605 -29.40 -126.39 3.91
C ASP A 605 -29.17 -127.27 2.68
N ARG A 606 -28.70 -126.68 1.58
CA ARG A 606 -28.40 -127.43 0.37
C ARG A 606 -27.27 -128.43 0.58
N ASN A 607 -26.23 -128.07 1.33
CA ASN A 607 -25.14 -128.98 1.66
C ASN A 607 -25.63 -130.15 2.53
N ARG A 608 -26.50 -129.88 3.52
CA ARG A 608 -27.14 -130.93 4.34
C ARG A 608 -27.96 -131.90 3.48
N GLN A 609 -28.77 -131.38 2.56
CA GLN A 609 -29.55 -132.20 1.62
C GLN A 609 -28.64 -133.09 0.76
N LEU A 610 -27.56 -132.54 0.21
CA LEU A 610 -26.62 -133.29 -0.63
C LEU A 610 -25.81 -134.32 0.16
N ASN A 611 -25.42 -134.01 1.40
CA ASN A 611 -24.75 -134.97 2.29
C ASN A 611 -25.66 -136.17 2.60
N GLY A 612 -26.93 -135.90 2.97
CA GLY A 612 -27.91 -136.95 3.20
C GLY A 612 -28.15 -137.82 1.96
N ALA A 613 -28.26 -137.20 0.78
CA ALA A 613 -28.41 -137.92 -0.48
C ALA A 613 -27.16 -138.74 -0.86
N ASN A 614 -25.95 -138.21 -0.64
CA ASN A 614 -24.70 -138.91 -0.89
C ASN A 614 -24.58 -140.14 0.02
N GLU A 615 -24.90 -140.01 1.30
CA GLU A 615 -24.85 -141.13 2.26
C GLU A 615 -25.87 -142.22 1.91
N GLN A 616 -27.11 -141.85 1.61
CA GLN A 616 -28.14 -142.78 1.13
C GLN A 616 -27.68 -143.49 -0.16
N ARG A 617 -27.03 -142.77 -1.08
CA ARG A 617 -26.53 -143.35 -2.34
C ARG A 617 -25.37 -144.31 -2.11
N ARG A 618 -24.41 -143.96 -1.25
CA ARG A 618 -23.29 -144.85 -0.88
C ARG A 618 -23.78 -146.13 -0.24
N GLU A 619 -24.76 -146.05 0.65
CA GLU A 619 -25.32 -147.24 1.28
C GLU A 619 -26.09 -148.09 0.28
N LEU A 620 -26.86 -147.48 -0.62
CA LEU A 620 -27.52 -148.20 -1.71
C LEU A 620 -26.49 -148.90 -2.62
N ASP A 621 -25.45 -148.20 -3.06
CA ASP A 621 -24.40 -148.78 -3.92
C ASP A 621 -23.63 -149.90 -3.16
N ARG A 622 -23.43 -149.79 -1.84
CA ARG A 622 -22.84 -150.83 -1.00
C ARG A 622 -23.73 -152.07 -0.90
N ILE A 623 -25.03 -151.88 -0.65
CA ILE A 623 -26.02 -152.96 -0.61
C ILE A 623 -26.08 -153.65 -1.99
N MET A 624 -26.12 -152.87 -3.07
CA MET A 624 -26.15 -153.38 -4.44
C MET A 624 -24.87 -154.14 -4.80
N SER A 625 -23.68 -153.68 -4.38
CA SER A 625 -22.42 -154.41 -4.56
C SER A 625 -22.42 -155.73 -3.80
N LYS A 626 -22.84 -155.74 -2.52
CA LYS A 626 -22.95 -156.98 -1.73
C LYS A 626 -23.94 -157.96 -2.34
N LEU A 627 -25.09 -157.49 -2.80
CA LEU A 627 -26.09 -158.29 -3.51
C LEU A 627 -25.51 -158.86 -4.80
N SER A 628 -24.83 -158.05 -5.60
CA SER A 628 -24.22 -158.48 -6.86
C SER A 628 -23.10 -159.51 -6.64
N GLU A 629 -22.27 -159.31 -5.61
CA GLU A 629 -21.21 -160.25 -5.22
C GLU A 629 -21.79 -161.55 -4.67
N TRP A 630 -22.83 -161.48 -3.84
CA TRP A 630 -23.57 -162.65 -3.36
C TRP A 630 -24.17 -163.43 -4.52
N ILE A 631 -24.90 -162.78 -5.43
CA ILE A 631 -25.46 -163.39 -6.64
C ILE A 631 -24.34 -164.07 -7.44
N LYS A 632 -23.24 -163.39 -7.71
CA LYS A 632 -22.09 -163.93 -8.47
C LYS A 632 -21.46 -165.14 -7.78
N ASN A 633 -21.25 -165.08 -6.46
CA ASN A 633 -20.69 -166.18 -5.68
C ASN A 633 -21.64 -167.38 -5.65
N THR A 634 -22.95 -167.17 -5.50
CA THR A 634 -23.96 -168.22 -5.54
C THR A 634 -24.07 -168.81 -6.94
N GLU A 635 -24.06 -168.01 -8.01
CA GLU A 635 -23.99 -168.50 -9.39
C GLU A 635 -22.73 -169.34 -9.64
N GLN A 636 -21.58 -168.94 -9.10
CA GLN A 636 -20.33 -169.71 -9.20
C GLN A 636 -20.42 -171.02 -8.41
N GLN A 637 -20.96 -171.00 -7.18
CA GLN A 637 -21.19 -172.20 -6.37
C GLN A 637 -22.18 -173.18 -7.01
N ILE A 638 -23.15 -172.69 -7.80
CA ILE A 638 -24.08 -173.52 -8.58
C ILE A 638 -23.41 -174.08 -9.86
N LYS A 639 -22.36 -173.44 -10.37
CA LYS A 639 -21.56 -173.97 -11.49
C LYS A 639 -20.52 -175.01 -11.04
N ASP A 640 -20.02 -174.94 -9.81
CA ASP A 640 -19.03 -175.88 -9.21
C ASP A 640 -19.53 -177.04 -8.29
N PRO A 641 -20.83 -177.40 -8.16
CA PRO A 641 -21.27 -178.38 -7.15
C PRO A 641 -21.27 -179.83 -7.67
N LEU A 642 -21.02 -180.07 -8.95
CA LEU A 642 -21.15 -181.41 -9.56
C LEU A 642 -19.88 -182.27 -9.51
N THR A 643 -18.73 -181.71 -9.13
CA THR A 643 -17.45 -182.44 -9.22
C THR A 643 -17.12 -183.27 -7.98
N ASN A 644 -17.56 -182.84 -6.78
CA ASN A 644 -17.24 -183.57 -5.53
C ASN A 644 -18.35 -184.52 -5.05
N ASP A 645 -19.64 -184.20 -5.27
CA ASP A 645 -20.75 -185.02 -4.77
C ASP A 645 -21.00 -186.29 -5.62
N LEU A 646 -20.78 -186.23 -6.93
CA LEU A 646 -20.97 -187.41 -7.80
C LEU A 646 -19.89 -188.48 -7.56
N GLN A 647 -18.67 -188.09 -7.19
CA GLN A 647 -17.58 -189.03 -6.91
C GLN A 647 -17.71 -189.72 -5.54
N GLN A 648 -18.18 -189.00 -4.52
CA GLN A 648 -18.45 -189.60 -3.20
C GLN A 648 -19.69 -190.51 -3.21
N THR A 649 -20.74 -190.12 -3.95
CA THR A 649 -21.96 -190.93 -4.05
C THR A 649 -21.74 -192.20 -4.89
N ALA A 650 -20.91 -192.13 -5.94
CA ALA A 650 -20.55 -193.31 -6.74
C ALA A 650 -19.66 -194.31 -5.99
N ASN A 651 -18.76 -193.84 -5.12
CA ASN A 651 -17.89 -194.73 -4.33
C ASN A 651 -18.64 -195.40 -3.17
N GLY A 652 -19.52 -194.68 -2.47
CA GLY A 652 -20.35 -195.25 -1.39
C GLY A 652 -21.38 -196.28 -1.87
N LEU A 653 -21.88 -196.16 -3.10
CA LEU A 653 -22.75 -197.17 -3.72
C LEU A 653 -21.97 -198.43 -4.15
N LYS A 654 -20.70 -198.28 -4.55
CA LYS A 654 -19.84 -199.41 -4.94
C LYS A 654 -19.44 -200.30 -3.77
N GLU A 655 -19.23 -199.71 -2.58
CA GLU A 655 -18.94 -200.47 -1.35
C GLU A 655 -20.17 -201.21 -0.82
N LYS A 656 -21.37 -200.59 -0.86
CA LYS A 656 -22.63 -201.27 -0.49
C LYS A 656 -23.00 -202.44 -1.42
N TYR A 657 -22.61 -202.39 -2.69
CA TYR A 657 -22.83 -203.50 -3.63
C TYR A 657 -21.87 -204.67 -3.40
N ARG A 658 -20.66 -204.41 -2.88
CA ARG A 658 -19.69 -205.44 -2.51
C ARG A 658 -19.99 -206.15 -1.19
N SER A 659 -20.76 -205.54 -0.29
CA SER A 659 -21.17 -206.18 0.97
C SER A 659 -22.44 -207.04 0.84
N ILE A 660 -23.03 -207.11 -0.36
CA ILE A 660 -24.25 -207.88 -0.66
C ILE A 660 -23.95 -209.12 -1.56
N GLN A 661 -22.70 -209.30 -2.00
CA GLN A 661 -22.15 -210.55 -2.57
C GLN A 661 -21.17 -211.17 -1.59
#